data_AF-A0AA35ZIH9-F1
#
_entry.id   AF-A0AA35ZIH9-F1
#
_cell.length_a   1.000
_cell.length_b   1.000
_cell.length_c   1.000
_cell.angle_alpha   90.00
_cell.angle_beta   90.00
_cell.angle_gamma   90.00
#
_symmetry.space_group_name_H-M   'P 1'
#
loop_
_entity.id
_entity.type
_entity.pdbx_description
1 polymer ?
#
loop_
_entity_poly.entity_id
_entity_poly.type
_entity_poly.pdbx_seq_one_letter_code
_entity_poly.pdbx_strand_id
1 'polypeptide(L)'
;MVQRISFNDAKHRKGQSHLILYIYIHKRTLSNQPKFLAMELKIFITFLLLLLLFLFSIFLLFRGKKYQDRLPPGSLGLPVIGQSLDLLKALKADKVDKWFQEGITKHGPIWKASLFGYPTVVLHGPTANKFIYTCDANILTNSQPPSISRILGSKNLFELAGHDHKRVRAAIGLFLKLEVLKQYVVKVDEEIQHHLQMHWHGNHEIQVQPLIKTLTFNVICSLLFGIERGPRRDKLLPHFQDMIEDLIREKREALEEQKQQANPHKDLITSLLSIRSDDGSTTMSDEEIIDNIILVMIAGYDTTSILLTFLVRLLANNESVYSTIVCEQEEIAKSKAPGEALTWEDLSKMKYTWRVASEMLRINSPVILSFRRATQDIEYGGFIIPKGWQVVLSSSMTHMNNDIFENPTMFDPTRFEKHTPQPPPFSFVPFGGGPRMCPGIELAKMETLVMMHRLVTQFTWELIKKDESFKRNPMPEFDQGLFSEDNKSRTLTTGKKYPDRLPPGSLGLPLIGQSLDLLKALKADKVDKWFQEGITKHGPIWKASLFGYPTVVLHGPIANKFVYTFDGSILTNTQPPSMSRIIGSKNLSELIGNDHKRVRAALTSFLKLEVLKQYVAKVDEEIQHHLQTHWHGKHEIQVQPLIKTLTFNVICSLLFGIERGPKRDKILPHFKHMIEGVLAIPINLPFTQFNRGILARRKLVPIILDLIREKREALEEQKHQANHHKDLITKLLCMRNEDGSTTTSDKEITDNIILVMAAGYDTTSALLTCLVRLLANNESIYSTLVHEQEEIAKNKAHGEALTWEDLTKMKYTWRVASEMLRINPPVNLNFRRTMQDIEYGGFIIPKGWQVLISQSMTHMNNDIFEDPTMFDPKRFEKHAPQPPPFSFVPFGAGPRMCPGIELAKMEILAMTHRLVTRFTWELVKKAESFKRNPMPEFDQGLNHSLPGNGRMLQMSSLLGIHDELLFSIVIFTFVYATTTASTISTGITSLGFQQSLMISSLCTITIPMENPSQSLNQNLHPYEKRGSARVLENQKDANARKSKNDEDGGGGSHKSSSLKDDGQRR
;
A
#
# COMPACT_ATOMS: atom_id res chain seq x y z
N MET A 1 66.45 16.05 23.66
CA MET A 1 66.81 15.64 25.03
C MET A 1 66.42 14.16 25.15
N VAL A 2 67.29 13.18 25.48
CA VAL A 2 68.36 13.13 26.53
C VAL A 2 67.69 13.18 27.91
N GLN A 3 67.85 12.25 28.87
CA GLN A 3 68.90 11.25 29.17
C GLN A 3 68.28 9.83 29.37
N ARG A 4 68.95 8.69 29.05
CA ARG A 4 69.86 7.83 29.89
C ARG A 4 69.19 7.20 31.15
N ILE A 5 69.50 5.97 31.61
CA ILE A 5 70.32 4.83 31.11
C ILE A 5 69.94 3.50 31.81
N SER A 6 70.53 2.38 31.35
CA SER A 6 70.65 1.03 31.96
C SER A 6 69.64 0.01 31.41
N PHE A 7 69.95 -0.87 30.44
CA PHE A 7 70.99 -1.94 30.33
C PHE A 7 70.74 -3.19 31.18
N ASN A 8 70.89 -4.34 30.49
CA ASN A 8 70.91 -5.74 30.92
C ASN A 8 69.56 -6.33 31.45
N ASP A 9 69.20 -7.60 31.20
CA ASP A 9 69.91 -8.65 30.42
C ASP A 9 68.99 -9.66 29.68
N ALA A 10 69.60 -10.70 29.13
CA ALA A 10 69.18 -11.63 28.07
C ALA A 10 67.91 -12.50 28.22
N LYS A 11 67.22 -12.68 27.07
CA LYS A 11 66.67 -13.93 26.47
C LYS A 11 65.62 -14.82 27.21
N HIS A 12 64.45 -14.95 26.55
CA HIS A 12 63.68 -16.22 26.32
C HIS A 12 63.01 -16.93 27.55
N ARG A 13 61.89 -17.70 27.44
CA ARG A 13 61.08 -18.18 26.28
C ARG A 13 59.66 -18.70 26.69
N LYS A 14 58.65 -18.39 25.85
CA LYS A 14 57.55 -19.27 25.33
C LYS A 14 57.00 -20.47 26.17
N GLY A 15 55.68 -20.47 26.44
CA GLY A 15 54.87 -21.54 27.09
C GLY A 15 53.34 -21.45 26.85
N GLN A 16 52.61 -20.53 27.52
CA GLN A 16 51.20 -20.04 27.33
C GLN A 16 50.20 -20.38 28.47
N SER A 17 49.30 -19.45 28.86
CA SER A 17 48.15 -19.70 29.79
C SER A 17 47.05 -18.60 29.78
N HIS A 18 46.24 -18.52 28.72
CA HIS A 18 44.99 -17.73 28.74
C HIS A 18 43.84 -18.54 29.39
N LEU A 19 43.44 -18.24 30.63
CA LEU A 19 42.07 -18.51 31.10
C LEU A 19 41.68 -17.75 32.39
N ILE A 20 42.54 -17.74 33.41
CA ILE A 20 42.13 -17.42 34.79
C ILE A 20 41.71 -15.96 35.00
N LEU A 21 42.41 -14.98 34.40
CA LEU A 21 42.04 -13.56 34.55
C LEU A 21 40.83 -13.13 33.68
N TYR A 22 40.23 -14.06 32.91
CA TYR A 22 38.92 -13.85 32.26
C TYR A 22 37.76 -13.81 33.28
N ILE A 23 38.01 -14.08 34.57
CA ILE A 23 37.01 -14.03 35.64
C ILE A 23 37.16 -12.78 36.53
N TYR A 24 38.29 -12.06 36.49
CA TYR A 24 38.42 -10.72 37.08
C TYR A 24 37.70 -9.61 36.26
N ILE A 25 36.96 -10.01 35.23
CA ILE A 25 36.43 -9.19 34.13
C ILE A 25 35.35 -8.16 34.52
N HIS A 26 34.86 -8.20 35.77
CA HIS A 26 33.55 -7.62 36.11
C HIS A 26 33.47 -6.62 37.28
N LYS A 27 34.55 -6.34 38.03
CA LYS A 27 34.48 -5.40 39.18
C LYS A 27 35.16 -4.04 39.00
N ARG A 28 36.10 -3.87 38.06
CA ARG A 28 36.74 -2.56 37.78
C ARG A 28 36.24 -1.87 36.51
N THR A 29 35.37 -2.54 35.76
CA THR A 29 34.80 -2.17 34.46
C THR A 29 33.92 -0.91 34.49
N LEU A 30 33.63 -0.37 35.68
CA LEU A 30 32.78 0.81 35.91
C LEU A 30 33.54 2.06 36.43
N SER A 31 34.85 1.96 36.74
CA SER A 31 35.53 2.99 37.55
C SER A 31 36.32 4.06 36.79
N ASN A 32 36.73 3.83 35.54
CA ASN A 32 37.74 4.65 34.84
C ASN A 32 37.33 5.02 33.40
N GLN A 33 36.06 5.38 33.18
CA GLN A 33 35.52 5.72 31.85
C GLN A 33 35.36 7.23 31.47
N PRO A 34 36.03 8.24 32.08
CA PRO A 34 35.83 9.63 31.68
C PRO A 34 36.44 9.98 30.31
N LYS A 35 37.44 9.21 29.83
CA LYS A 35 38.18 9.53 28.59
C LYS A 35 37.52 9.00 27.31
N PHE A 36 36.80 7.88 27.37
CA PHE A 36 36.15 7.30 26.18
C PHE A 36 34.89 8.11 25.79
N LEU A 37 34.03 8.42 26.78
CA LEU A 37 32.89 9.32 26.63
C LEU A 37 33.30 10.68 26.04
N ALA A 38 34.41 11.26 26.52
CA ALA A 38 34.93 12.53 26.03
C ALA A 38 35.47 12.46 24.58
N MET A 39 35.78 11.27 24.06
CA MET A 39 36.22 11.09 22.68
C MET A 39 35.02 10.93 21.73
N GLU A 40 34.06 10.07 22.07
CA GLU A 40 32.82 9.93 21.28
C GLU A 40 32.03 11.24 21.25
N LEU A 41 31.93 11.97 22.37
CA LEU A 41 31.28 13.28 22.42
C LEU A 41 31.99 14.31 21.51
N LYS A 42 33.33 14.30 21.44
CA LYS A 42 34.08 15.16 20.51
C LYS A 42 33.87 14.78 19.04
N ILE A 43 33.80 13.49 18.72
CA ILE A 43 33.50 13.01 17.36
C ILE A 43 32.07 13.40 16.96
N PHE A 44 31.10 13.20 17.85
CA PHE A 44 29.70 13.58 17.64
C PHE A 44 29.53 15.09 17.44
N ILE A 45 30.15 15.92 18.28
CA ILE A 45 30.15 17.38 18.14
C ILE A 45 30.84 17.82 16.83
N THR A 46 31.95 17.19 16.45
CA THR A 46 32.67 17.53 15.20
C THR A 46 31.84 17.16 13.96
N PHE A 47 31.18 16.01 13.97
CA PHE A 47 30.27 15.60 12.89
C PHE A 47 29.04 16.52 12.80
N LEU A 48 28.47 16.92 13.93
CA LEU A 48 27.36 17.87 14.00
C LEU A 48 27.76 19.27 13.47
N LEU A 49 28.95 19.75 13.84
CA LEU A 49 29.51 21.02 13.31
C LEU A 49 29.77 20.97 11.81
N LEU A 50 30.32 19.87 11.28
CA LEU A 50 30.53 19.70 9.85
C LEU A 50 29.22 19.59 9.07
N LEU A 51 28.20 18.89 9.62
CA LEU A 51 26.86 18.84 9.05
C LEU A 51 26.21 20.23 9.02
N LEU A 52 26.33 21.01 10.10
CA LEU A 52 25.83 22.38 10.18
C LEU A 52 26.58 23.31 9.21
N LEU A 53 27.91 23.21 9.10
CA LEU A 53 28.70 23.98 8.13
C LEU A 53 28.35 23.63 6.68
N PHE A 54 28.11 22.35 6.36
CA PHE A 54 27.66 21.93 5.04
C PHE A 54 26.28 22.53 4.69
N LEU A 55 25.30 22.40 5.60
CA LEU A 55 23.97 22.98 5.44
C LEU A 55 24.01 24.52 5.35
N PHE A 56 24.89 25.16 6.13
CA PHE A 56 25.10 26.61 6.09
C PHE A 56 25.78 27.08 4.80
N SER A 57 26.73 26.31 4.26
CA SER A 57 27.39 26.64 2.99
C SER A 57 26.43 26.54 1.78
N ILE A 58 25.53 25.55 1.78
CA ILE A 58 24.44 25.47 0.78
C ILE A 58 23.43 26.63 0.96
N PHE A 59 23.09 26.98 2.20
CA PHE A 59 22.25 28.14 2.53
C PHE A 59 22.86 29.48 2.07
N LEU A 60 24.19 29.59 2.04
CA LEU A 60 24.89 30.75 1.47
C LEU A 60 24.94 30.73 -0.06
N LEU A 61 25.17 29.56 -0.69
CA LEU A 61 25.32 29.43 -2.15
C LEU A 61 24.05 29.82 -2.93
N PHE A 62 22.85 29.64 -2.36
CA PHE A 62 21.58 30.05 -2.99
C PHE A 62 21.11 31.46 -2.59
N ARG A 63 21.86 32.21 -1.76
CA ARG A 63 21.52 33.58 -1.39
C ARG A 63 21.93 34.56 -2.50
N GLY A 64 21.14 34.59 -3.58
CA GLY A 64 21.36 35.45 -4.74
C GLY A 64 21.41 36.94 -4.41
N LYS A 65 22.61 37.49 -4.21
CA LYS A 65 22.86 38.89 -3.82
C LYS A 65 22.18 39.93 -4.74
N LYS A 66 21.98 39.59 -6.02
CA LYS A 66 21.47 40.46 -7.10
C LYS A 66 20.15 41.20 -6.79
N TYR A 67 19.34 40.73 -5.83
CA TYR A 67 17.99 41.26 -5.57
C TYR A 67 17.76 41.77 -4.14
N GLN A 68 18.74 41.73 -3.23
CA GLN A 68 18.48 41.87 -1.79
C GLN A 68 17.65 43.10 -1.40
N ASP A 69 17.94 44.25 -2.01
CA ASP A 69 17.35 45.55 -1.66
C ASP A 69 16.06 45.86 -2.45
N ARG A 70 15.69 45.00 -3.41
CA ARG A 70 14.44 45.09 -4.20
C ARG A 70 13.49 43.90 -3.97
N LEU A 71 13.82 42.95 -3.11
CA LEU A 71 12.90 41.87 -2.73
C LEU A 71 11.81 42.37 -1.75
N PRO A 72 10.57 41.88 -1.81
CA PRO A 72 9.52 42.22 -0.85
C PRO A 72 9.96 42.04 0.62
N PRO A 73 9.49 42.86 1.58
CA PRO A 73 9.72 42.67 3.01
C PRO A 73 9.23 41.29 3.51
N GLY A 74 9.76 40.82 4.64
CA GLY A 74 9.43 39.48 5.19
C GLY A 74 10.64 38.54 5.26
N SER A 75 10.37 37.26 5.54
CA SER A 75 11.40 36.24 5.82
C SER A 75 11.14 34.93 5.09
N LEU A 76 12.18 34.31 4.56
CA LEU A 76 12.10 32.98 3.93
C LEU A 76 12.14 31.82 4.95
N GLY A 77 12.33 32.11 6.24
CA GLY A 77 12.31 31.11 7.32
C GLY A 77 13.42 30.06 7.23
N LEU A 78 13.15 28.86 7.75
CA LEU A 78 14.02 27.70 7.56
C LEU A 78 13.81 27.10 6.16
N PRO A 79 14.87 26.63 5.47
CA PRO A 79 14.73 26.02 4.14
C PRO A 79 13.80 24.80 4.16
N VAL A 80 13.16 24.53 3.01
CA VAL A 80 12.15 23.48 2.77
C VAL A 80 10.83 23.67 3.54
N ILE A 81 10.85 24.04 4.83
CA ILE A 81 9.65 24.14 5.66
C ILE A 81 9.05 25.55 5.64
N GLY A 82 9.86 26.60 5.80
CA GLY A 82 9.39 27.99 5.82
C GLY A 82 8.24 28.22 6.81
N GLN A 83 7.23 28.97 6.37
CA GLN A 83 5.97 29.19 7.09
C GLN A 83 4.88 28.16 6.72
N SER A 84 5.21 27.12 5.95
CA SER A 84 4.21 26.16 5.42
C SER A 84 3.40 25.47 6.53
N LEU A 85 4.03 25.16 7.65
CA LEU A 85 3.35 24.54 8.79
C LEU A 85 2.37 25.50 9.47
N ASP A 86 2.66 26.80 9.49
CA ASP A 86 1.80 27.79 10.13
C ASP A 86 0.61 28.14 9.24
N LEU A 87 0.81 28.23 7.92
CA LEU A 87 -0.29 28.27 6.95
C LEU A 87 -1.19 27.02 7.06
N LEU A 88 -0.61 25.82 7.17
CA LEU A 88 -1.38 24.58 7.33
C LEU A 88 -2.12 24.49 8.68
N LYS A 89 -1.57 25.03 9.77
CA LYS A 89 -2.29 25.19 11.05
C LYS A 89 -3.46 26.18 10.89
N ALA A 90 -3.21 27.33 10.25
CA ALA A 90 -4.20 28.38 10.05
C ALA A 90 -5.38 27.89 9.19
N LEU A 91 -5.11 27.14 8.11
CA LEU A 91 -6.14 26.46 7.32
C LEU A 91 -6.98 25.48 8.17
N LYS A 92 -6.31 24.58 8.90
CA LYS A 92 -7.01 23.57 9.74
C LYS A 92 -7.82 24.16 10.89
N ALA A 93 -7.49 25.37 11.34
CA ALA A 93 -8.19 26.08 12.41
C ALA A 93 -9.14 27.20 11.92
N ASP A 94 -9.41 27.25 10.61
CA ASP A 94 -10.15 28.30 9.89
C ASP A 94 -9.77 29.75 10.29
N LYS A 95 -8.46 29.99 10.35
CA LYS A 95 -7.81 31.26 10.73
C LYS A 95 -6.83 31.73 9.65
N VAL A 96 -7.01 31.29 8.41
CA VAL A 96 -6.15 31.62 7.26
C VAL A 96 -6.10 33.13 6.99
N ASP A 97 -7.22 33.83 7.08
CA ASP A 97 -7.25 35.29 6.88
C ASP A 97 -6.56 36.02 8.04
N LYS A 98 -6.57 35.48 9.27
CA LYS A 98 -5.77 36.03 10.38
C LYS A 98 -4.27 35.88 10.12
N TRP A 99 -3.83 34.74 9.60
CA TRP A 99 -2.43 34.54 9.19
C TRP A 99 -1.99 35.50 8.08
N PHE A 100 -2.88 35.82 7.13
CA PHE A 100 -2.63 36.87 6.13
C PHE A 100 -2.59 38.27 6.75
N GLN A 101 -3.54 38.62 7.63
CA GLN A 101 -3.57 39.92 8.32
C GLN A 101 -2.34 40.12 9.23
N GLU A 102 -1.86 39.09 9.91
CA GLU A 102 -0.60 39.10 10.66
C GLU A 102 0.60 39.38 9.74
N GLY A 103 0.64 38.75 8.56
CA GLY A 103 1.64 39.03 7.53
C GLY A 103 1.61 40.47 7.05
N ILE A 104 0.43 41.00 6.72
CA ILE A 104 0.22 42.37 6.23
C ILE A 104 0.57 43.40 7.31
N THR A 105 0.13 43.19 8.55
CA THR A 105 0.44 44.08 9.69
C THR A 105 1.94 44.16 9.97
N LYS A 106 2.67 43.06 9.75
CA LYS A 106 4.10 42.94 10.05
C LYS A 106 5.02 43.33 8.90
N HIS A 107 4.56 43.19 7.66
CA HIS A 107 5.40 43.31 6.46
C HIS A 107 4.78 44.16 5.32
N GLY A 108 3.55 44.62 5.44
CA GLY A 108 2.84 45.35 4.38
C GLY A 108 2.14 44.43 3.36
N PRO A 109 1.41 45.00 2.38
CA PRO A 109 0.53 44.26 1.47
C PRO A 109 1.23 43.36 0.44
N ILE A 110 2.55 43.50 0.30
CA ILE A 110 3.40 42.71 -0.61
C ILE A 110 4.58 42.19 0.21
N TRP A 111 4.63 40.89 0.48
CA TRP A 111 5.65 40.31 1.38
C TRP A 111 6.13 38.93 0.96
N LYS A 112 7.31 38.52 1.45
CA LYS A 112 7.97 37.24 1.15
C LYS A 112 7.89 36.22 2.29
N ALA A 113 7.63 34.98 1.90
CA ALA A 113 7.59 33.78 2.73
C ALA A 113 8.39 32.64 2.05
N SER A 114 8.55 31.50 2.72
CA SER A 114 8.72 30.22 2.02
C SER A 114 7.55 29.30 2.30
N LEU A 115 6.94 28.79 1.24
CA LEU A 115 5.75 27.93 1.28
C LEU A 115 5.97 26.71 0.37
N PHE A 116 5.72 25.52 0.92
CA PHE A 116 5.84 24.21 0.25
C PHE A 116 7.21 23.95 -0.41
N GLY A 117 8.28 24.48 0.21
CA GLY A 117 9.65 24.36 -0.26
C GLY A 117 10.12 25.44 -1.24
N TYR A 118 9.24 26.35 -1.66
CA TYR A 118 9.56 27.43 -2.60
C TYR A 118 9.66 28.79 -1.91
N PRO A 119 10.60 29.66 -2.31
CA PRO A 119 10.52 31.08 -1.95
C PRO A 119 9.30 31.68 -2.65
N THR A 120 8.49 32.41 -1.89
CA THR A 120 7.12 32.79 -2.28
C THR A 120 6.87 34.26 -1.99
N VAL A 121 6.22 34.96 -2.92
CA VAL A 121 5.64 36.29 -2.68
C VAL A 121 4.13 36.13 -2.45
N VAL A 122 3.63 36.76 -1.39
CA VAL A 122 2.22 36.83 -1.04
C VAL A 122 1.66 38.17 -1.54
N LEU A 123 0.54 38.11 -2.27
CA LEU A 123 -0.19 39.26 -2.80
C LEU A 123 -1.69 39.14 -2.49
N HIS A 124 -2.38 40.28 -2.38
CA HIS A 124 -3.84 40.38 -2.21
C HIS A 124 -4.38 41.69 -2.81
N GLY A 125 -5.70 41.83 -2.89
CA GLY A 125 -6.37 43.04 -3.37
C GLY A 125 -6.64 43.06 -4.88
N PRO A 126 -7.49 43.99 -5.36
CA PRO A 126 -7.99 43.96 -6.75
C PRO A 126 -6.90 44.07 -7.81
N THR A 127 -5.84 44.84 -7.54
CA THR A 127 -4.67 44.97 -8.43
C THR A 127 -3.87 43.67 -8.54
N ALA A 128 -3.76 42.89 -7.46
CA ALA A 128 -3.11 41.58 -7.47
C ALA A 128 -3.97 40.53 -8.16
N ASN A 129 -5.28 40.54 -7.90
CA ASN A 129 -6.26 39.70 -8.60
C ASN A 129 -6.21 39.96 -10.11
N LYS A 130 -6.32 41.23 -10.54
CA LYS A 130 -6.19 41.63 -11.95
C LYS A 130 -4.89 41.12 -12.55
N PHE A 131 -3.76 41.41 -11.91
CA PHE A 131 -2.45 40.96 -12.37
C PHE A 131 -2.39 39.43 -12.57
N ILE A 132 -2.71 38.63 -11.55
CA ILE A 132 -2.59 37.17 -11.61
C ILE A 132 -3.62 36.50 -12.54
N TYR A 133 -4.78 37.13 -12.77
CA TYR A 133 -5.82 36.59 -13.65
C TYR A 133 -5.72 37.08 -15.11
N THR A 134 -5.02 38.19 -15.41
CA THR A 134 -4.83 38.69 -16.79
C THR A 134 -3.38 38.68 -17.29
N CYS A 135 -2.39 38.37 -16.46
CA CYS A 135 -0.99 38.26 -16.88
C CYS A 135 -0.80 37.14 -17.91
N ASP A 136 0.11 37.36 -18.86
CA ASP A 136 0.48 36.36 -19.85
C ASP A 136 1.14 35.13 -19.19
N ALA A 137 0.86 33.95 -19.74
CA ALA A 137 1.34 32.68 -19.22
C ALA A 137 2.86 32.51 -19.34
N ASN A 138 3.51 33.23 -20.27
CA ASN A 138 4.96 33.28 -20.42
C ASN A 138 5.65 34.12 -19.33
N ILE A 139 4.88 34.80 -18.45
CA ILE A 139 5.37 35.60 -17.33
C ILE A 139 4.95 34.96 -15.98
N LEU A 140 3.68 34.55 -15.86
CA LEU A 140 3.15 33.79 -14.73
C LEU A 140 2.49 32.49 -15.20
N THR A 141 3.22 31.39 -15.06
CA THR A 141 2.67 30.05 -15.30
C THR A 141 1.89 29.56 -14.08
N ASN A 142 1.03 28.57 -14.31
CA ASN A 142 0.48 27.74 -13.24
C ASN A 142 1.59 26.89 -12.61
N SER A 143 1.41 26.55 -11.33
CA SER A 143 2.34 25.71 -10.56
C SER A 143 1.68 25.38 -9.22
N GLN A 144 0.85 24.35 -9.14
CA GLN A 144 0.31 23.92 -7.85
C GLN A 144 1.41 23.27 -6.98
N PRO A 145 1.23 23.22 -5.64
CA PRO A 145 2.08 22.40 -4.78
C PRO A 145 2.22 20.97 -5.31
N PRO A 146 3.43 20.34 -5.30
CA PRO A 146 3.67 19.02 -5.90
C PRO A 146 2.86 17.84 -5.36
N SER A 147 2.04 18.04 -4.32
CA SER A 147 1.02 17.10 -3.86
C SER A 147 -0.25 17.13 -4.72
N ILE A 148 -0.63 18.31 -5.24
CA ILE A 148 -1.87 18.53 -6.02
C ILE A 148 -1.66 18.14 -7.49
N SER A 149 -0.56 18.58 -8.11
CA SER A 149 -0.23 18.19 -9.50
C SER A 149 0.09 16.69 -9.68
N ARG A 150 0.34 15.96 -8.59
CA ARG A 150 0.43 14.48 -8.61
C ARG A 150 -0.93 13.77 -8.52
N ILE A 151 -2.01 14.51 -8.25
CA ILE A 151 -3.39 13.99 -8.16
C ILE A 151 -4.17 14.40 -9.42
N LEU A 152 -4.04 15.66 -9.85
CA LEU A 152 -4.68 16.19 -11.06
C LEU A 152 -3.92 15.85 -12.35
N GLY A 153 -2.72 15.29 -12.24
CA GLY A 153 -1.77 15.16 -13.34
C GLY A 153 -1.13 16.49 -13.75
N SER A 154 -0.49 16.49 -14.91
CA SER A 154 0.34 17.61 -15.41
C SER A 154 -0.14 18.21 -16.73
N LYS A 155 -1.12 17.60 -17.39
CA LYS A 155 -1.70 18.01 -18.67
C LYS A 155 -3.14 18.54 -18.56
N ASN A 156 -3.57 18.88 -17.34
CA ASN A 156 -4.88 19.48 -17.08
C ASN A 156 -4.86 21.01 -17.21
N LEU A 157 -6.03 21.62 -17.43
CA LEU A 157 -6.24 23.07 -17.55
C LEU A 157 -5.70 23.91 -16.37
N PHE A 158 -5.53 23.33 -15.18
CA PHE A 158 -5.01 24.02 -13.99
C PHE A 158 -3.47 24.04 -13.90
N GLU A 159 -2.75 23.22 -14.69
CA GLU A 159 -1.29 23.25 -14.82
C GLU A 159 -0.82 23.77 -16.19
N LEU A 160 -1.60 23.54 -17.25
CA LEU A 160 -1.26 23.98 -18.61
C LEU A 160 -1.10 25.50 -18.72
N ALA A 161 -0.30 25.91 -19.71
CA ALA A 161 0.06 27.29 -20.03
C ALA A 161 -0.04 27.54 -21.55
N GLY A 162 0.20 28.79 -21.99
CA GLY A 162 0.43 29.14 -23.39
C GLY A 162 -0.68 28.70 -24.35
N HIS A 163 -0.29 27.96 -25.41
CA HIS A 163 -1.19 27.43 -26.43
C HIS A 163 -2.08 26.29 -25.90
N ASP A 164 -1.49 25.31 -25.21
CA ASP A 164 -2.22 24.15 -24.69
C ASP A 164 -3.34 24.55 -23.72
N HIS A 165 -3.10 25.54 -22.85
CA HIS A 165 -4.16 26.10 -22.01
C HIS A 165 -5.30 26.69 -22.85
N LYS A 166 -5.03 27.37 -23.97
CA LYS A 166 -6.08 27.91 -24.85
C LYS A 166 -6.85 26.77 -25.54
N ARG A 167 -6.15 25.78 -26.10
CA ARG A 167 -6.70 24.59 -26.78
C ARG A 167 -7.62 23.79 -25.85
N VAL A 168 -7.13 23.42 -24.66
CA VAL A 168 -7.89 22.65 -23.66
C VAL A 168 -9.03 23.48 -23.04
N ARG A 169 -8.83 24.78 -22.80
CA ARG A 169 -9.92 25.68 -22.35
C ARG A 169 -11.03 25.78 -23.39
N ALA A 170 -10.69 25.86 -24.68
CA ALA A 170 -11.68 25.91 -25.76
C ALA A 170 -12.53 24.63 -25.77
N ALA A 171 -11.91 23.45 -25.60
CA ALA A 171 -12.61 22.17 -25.54
C ALA A 171 -13.58 22.06 -24.35
N ILE A 172 -13.09 22.31 -23.13
CA ILE A 172 -13.93 22.30 -21.92
C ILE A 172 -15.05 23.35 -22.03
N GLY A 173 -14.78 24.48 -22.70
CA GLY A 173 -15.74 25.53 -23.00
C GLY A 173 -16.68 25.26 -24.19
N LEU A 174 -16.51 24.21 -25.00
CA LEU A 174 -17.51 23.82 -26.00
C LEU A 174 -18.73 23.18 -25.35
N PHE A 175 -18.52 22.37 -24.30
CA PHE A 175 -19.61 21.77 -23.54
C PHE A 175 -20.18 22.72 -22.47
N LEU A 176 -19.33 23.38 -21.68
CA LEU A 176 -19.76 24.25 -20.56
C LEU A 176 -20.25 25.66 -20.98
N LYS A 177 -20.57 25.87 -22.26
CA LYS A 177 -21.18 27.12 -22.75
C LYS A 177 -22.62 27.25 -22.26
N LEU A 178 -23.03 28.48 -21.98
CA LEU A 178 -24.38 28.82 -21.52
C LEU A 178 -25.47 28.28 -22.47
N GLU A 179 -25.24 28.40 -23.78
CA GLU A 179 -26.16 27.99 -24.84
C GLU A 179 -26.41 26.48 -24.82
N VAL A 180 -25.38 25.70 -24.50
CA VAL A 180 -25.41 24.23 -24.40
C VAL A 180 -26.02 23.81 -23.06
N LEU A 181 -25.56 24.42 -21.95
CA LEU A 181 -26.04 24.11 -20.61
C LEU A 181 -27.55 24.31 -20.44
N LYS A 182 -28.16 25.26 -21.16
CA LYS A 182 -29.63 25.43 -21.22
C LYS A 182 -30.41 24.14 -21.54
N GLN A 183 -29.87 23.26 -22.38
CA GLN A 183 -30.56 22.01 -22.76
C GLN A 183 -30.54 20.95 -21.64
N TYR A 184 -29.68 21.13 -20.62
CA TYR A 184 -29.51 20.18 -19.51
C TYR A 184 -30.25 20.57 -18.22
N VAL A 185 -30.92 21.72 -18.15
CA VAL A 185 -31.61 22.18 -16.92
C VAL A 185 -32.60 21.12 -16.40
N VAL A 186 -33.40 20.54 -17.30
CA VAL A 186 -34.33 19.45 -16.97
C VAL A 186 -33.59 18.23 -16.41
N LYS A 187 -32.47 17.81 -17.01
CA LYS A 187 -31.70 16.65 -16.55
C LYS A 187 -31.02 16.87 -15.19
N VAL A 188 -30.61 18.11 -14.89
CA VAL A 188 -30.08 18.49 -13.57
C VAL A 188 -31.19 18.44 -12.51
N ASP A 189 -32.39 18.91 -12.85
CA ASP A 189 -33.57 18.89 -11.98
C ASP A 189 -34.12 17.47 -11.76
N GLU A 190 -34.09 16.59 -12.77
CA GLU A 190 -34.40 15.15 -12.64
C GLU A 190 -33.40 14.39 -11.75
N GLU A 191 -32.12 14.82 -11.70
CA GLU A 191 -31.10 14.24 -10.83
C GLU A 191 -31.20 14.78 -9.39
N ILE A 192 -31.53 16.07 -9.24
CA ILE A 192 -31.78 16.71 -7.94
C ILE A 192 -33.06 16.14 -7.29
N GLN A 193 -34.19 16.10 -8.00
CA GLN A 193 -35.43 15.53 -7.48
C GLN A 193 -35.27 14.05 -7.10
N HIS A 194 -34.57 13.26 -7.92
CA HIS A 194 -34.27 11.87 -7.57
C HIS A 194 -33.38 11.76 -6.33
N HIS A 195 -32.34 12.59 -6.20
CA HIS A 195 -31.49 12.60 -5.01
C HIS A 195 -32.27 12.97 -3.73
N LEU A 196 -33.14 13.98 -3.81
CA LEU A 196 -34.02 14.36 -2.69
C LEU A 196 -34.99 13.23 -2.33
N GLN A 197 -35.63 12.61 -3.32
CA GLN A 197 -36.55 11.49 -3.12
C GLN A 197 -35.88 10.24 -2.52
N MET A 198 -34.62 9.98 -2.86
CA MET A 198 -33.87 8.79 -2.40
C MET A 198 -33.13 8.98 -1.08
N HIS A 199 -32.81 10.21 -0.67
CA HIS A 199 -31.91 10.47 0.46
C HIS A 199 -32.41 11.52 1.47
N TRP A 200 -33.41 12.32 1.15
CA TRP A 200 -33.97 13.35 2.04
C TRP A 200 -35.40 12.99 2.46
N HIS A 201 -36.24 12.61 1.51
CA HIS A 201 -37.64 12.26 1.79
C HIS A 201 -37.76 11.03 2.70
N GLY A 202 -38.49 11.17 3.81
CA GLY A 202 -38.68 10.11 4.81
C GLY A 202 -37.53 9.93 5.82
N ASN A 203 -36.46 10.74 5.77
CA ASN A 203 -35.36 10.68 6.72
C ASN A 203 -35.44 11.83 7.75
N HIS A 204 -35.69 11.49 9.02
CA HIS A 204 -35.77 12.45 10.14
C HIS A 204 -34.40 12.99 10.61
N GLU A 205 -33.30 12.41 10.13
CA GLU A 205 -31.93 12.91 10.31
C GLU A 205 -31.16 12.63 9.01
N ILE A 206 -30.40 13.61 8.51
CA ILE A 206 -29.55 13.49 7.32
C ILE A 206 -28.19 14.14 7.54
N GLN A 207 -27.17 13.76 6.77
CA GLN A 207 -25.89 14.49 6.73
C GLN A 207 -25.78 15.24 5.41
N VAL A 208 -25.94 16.57 5.45
CA VAL A 208 -26.05 17.39 4.23
C VAL A 208 -24.79 17.33 3.35
N GLN A 209 -23.59 17.55 3.89
CA GLN A 209 -22.37 17.64 3.06
C GLN A 209 -22.06 16.33 2.28
N PRO A 210 -22.10 15.12 2.88
CA PRO A 210 -21.91 13.86 2.15
C PRO A 210 -22.99 13.57 1.10
N LEU A 211 -24.25 13.91 1.38
CA LEU A 211 -25.34 13.75 0.43
C LEU A 211 -25.18 14.68 -0.77
N ILE A 212 -24.94 15.98 -0.54
CA ILE A 212 -24.75 16.95 -1.62
C ILE A 212 -23.50 16.64 -2.45
N LYS A 213 -22.42 16.10 -1.85
CA LYS A 213 -21.29 15.55 -2.61
C LYS A 213 -21.72 14.43 -3.56
N THR A 214 -22.52 13.47 -3.06
CA THR A 214 -23.11 12.40 -3.88
C THR A 214 -23.97 12.96 -5.02
N LEU A 215 -24.76 14.00 -4.77
CA LEU A 215 -25.54 14.71 -5.80
C LEU A 215 -24.64 15.33 -6.88
N THR A 216 -23.64 16.14 -6.50
CA THR A 216 -22.75 16.80 -7.48
C THR A 216 -21.97 15.77 -8.32
N PHE A 217 -21.51 14.67 -7.70
CA PHE A 217 -20.92 13.54 -8.41
C PHE A 217 -21.88 12.95 -9.46
N ASN A 218 -23.14 12.73 -9.07
CA ASN A 218 -24.18 12.16 -9.90
C ASN A 218 -24.52 13.06 -11.10
N VAL A 219 -24.69 14.37 -10.88
CA VAL A 219 -24.92 15.36 -11.94
C VAL A 219 -23.76 15.37 -12.92
N ILE A 220 -22.52 15.44 -12.43
CA ILE A 220 -21.31 15.43 -13.29
C ILE A 220 -21.23 14.17 -14.14
N CYS A 221 -21.43 12.98 -13.56
CA CYS A 221 -21.40 11.73 -14.33
C CYS A 221 -22.49 11.68 -15.41
N SER A 222 -23.70 12.16 -15.07
CA SER A 222 -24.88 12.19 -15.95
C SER A 222 -24.76 13.18 -17.11
N LEU A 223 -24.19 14.38 -16.87
CA LEU A 223 -24.06 15.43 -17.87
C LEU A 223 -22.74 15.36 -18.64
N LEU A 224 -21.60 15.31 -17.93
CA LEU A 224 -20.28 15.53 -18.51
C LEU A 224 -19.71 14.28 -19.17
N PHE A 225 -20.12 13.07 -18.76
CA PHE A 225 -19.63 11.82 -19.38
C PHE A 225 -20.71 11.02 -20.12
N GLY A 226 -21.99 11.34 -19.88
CA GLY A 226 -23.12 10.54 -20.37
C GLY A 226 -23.25 9.19 -19.66
N ILE A 227 -22.81 9.09 -18.39
CA ILE A 227 -22.97 7.89 -17.57
C ILE A 227 -24.30 7.97 -16.83
N GLU A 228 -25.31 7.35 -17.43
CA GLU A 228 -26.64 7.21 -16.82
C GLU A 228 -26.62 6.36 -15.53
N ARG A 229 -27.72 6.40 -14.77
CA ARG A 229 -27.86 5.68 -13.49
C ARG A 229 -27.78 4.16 -13.72
N GLY A 230 -27.02 3.47 -12.87
CA GLY A 230 -26.90 2.01 -12.89
C GLY A 230 -25.50 1.50 -12.55
N PRO A 231 -25.26 0.17 -12.64
CA PRO A 231 -24.07 -0.49 -12.07
C PRO A 231 -22.70 -0.03 -12.60
N ARG A 232 -22.66 0.71 -13.72
CA ARG A 232 -21.44 1.36 -14.24
C ARG A 232 -21.10 2.62 -13.41
N ARG A 233 -22.10 3.38 -12.95
CA ARG A 233 -21.91 4.60 -12.16
C ARG A 233 -21.56 4.28 -10.70
N ASP A 234 -22.22 3.28 -10.11
CA ASP A 234 -22.05 2.90 -8.69
C ASP A 234 -20.64 2.36 -8.39
N LYS A 235 -19.96 1.80 -9.40
CA LYS A 235 -18.58 1.27 -9.32
C LYS A 235 -17.50 2.29 -9.71
N LEU A 236 -17.88 3.50 -10.12
CA LEU A 236 -16.97 4.44 -10.78
C LEU A 236 -15.89 4.99 -9.83
N LEU A 237 -16.18 5.20 -8.55
CA LEU A 237 -15.21 5.74 -7.58
C LEU A 237 -13.95 4.85 -7.37
N PRO A 238 -14.07 3.54 -7.05
CA PRO A 238 -12.90 2.67 -6.86
C PRO A 238 -12.15 2.31 -8.15
N HIS A 239 -12.74 2.52 -9.33
CA HIS A 239 -12.17 2.15 -10.63
C HIS A 239 -12.09 3.34 -11.61
N PHE A 240 -12.01 4.58 -11.11
CA PHE A 240 -12.23 5.79 -11.90
C PHE A 240 -11.39 5.89 -13.18
N GLN A 241 -10.06 5.86 -13.06
CA GLN A 241 -9.15 5.96 -14.22
C GLN A 241 -9.41 4.83 -15.23
N ASP A 242 -9.49 3.60 -14.72
CA ASP A 242 -9.75 2.39 -15.49
C ASP A 242 -11.04 2.47 -16.32
N MET A 243 -12.13 2.99 -15.73
CA MET A 243 -13.43 3.09 -16.40
C MET A 243 -13.54 4.31 -17.34
N ILE A 244 -12.74 5.34 -17.10
CA ILE A 244 -12.59 6.48 -18.01
C ILE A 244 -11.71 6.12 -19.22
N GLU A 245 -10.63 5.36 -19.04
CA GLU A 245 -9.84 4.78 -20.14
C GLU A 245 -10.72 3.96 -21.10
N ASP A 246 -11.58 3.08 -20.55
CA ASP A 246 -12.54 2.30 -21.33
C ASP A 246 -13.59 3.19 -22.03
N LEU A 247 -14.14 4.20 -21.35
CA LEU A 247 -15.13 5.12 -21.93
C LEU A 247 -14.56 6.08 -22.99
N ILE A 248 -13.29 6.47 -22.89
CA ILE A 248 -12.58 7.25 -23.92
C ILE A 248 -12.43 6.40 -25.18
N ARG A 249 -12.05 5.13 -25.05
CA ARG A 249 -11.92 4.19 -26.16
C ARG A 249 -13.28 3.97 -26.86
N GLU A 250 -14.33 3.63 -26.11
CA GLU A 250 -15.70 3.46 -26.65
C GLU A 250 -16.17 4.68 -27.46
N LYS A 251 -15.92 5.89 -26.96
CA LYS A 251 -16.29 7.13 -27.66
C LYS A 251 -15.41 7.43 -28.87
N ARG A 252 -14.11 7.10 -28.82
CA ARG A 252 -13.16 7.28 -29.93
C ARG A 252 -13.50 6.35 -31.10
N GLU A 253 -13.80 5.08 -30.81
CA GLU A 253 -14.25 4.09 -31.79
C GLU A 253 -15.55 4.56 -32.50
N ALA A 254 -16.57 4.97 -31.73
CA ALA A 254 -17.82 5.49 -32.29
C ALA A 254 -17.67 6.79 -33.11
N LEU A 255 -16.67 7.63 -32.78
CA LEU A 255 -16.32 8.85 -33.53
C LEU A 255 -15.70 8.54 -34.90
N GLU A 256 -14.92 7.46 -34.98
CA GLU A 256 -14.27 7.01 -36.21
C GLU A 256 -15.28 6.31 -37.14
N GLU A 257 -16.16 5.45 -36.61
CA GLU A 257 -17.28 4.85 -37.35
C GLU A 257 -18.21 5.90 -37.96
N GLN A 258 -18.54 6.96 -37.21
CA GLN A 258 -19.41 8.06 -37.66
C GLN A 258 -18.70 9.08 -38.58
N LYS A 259 -17.53 8.74 -39.14
CA LYS A 259 -16.74 9.61 -40.03
C LYS A 259 -16.56 11.03 -39.48
N GLN A 260 -16.31 11.14 -38.17
CA GLN A 260 -16.10 12.40 -37.43
C GLN A 260 -17.33 13.33 -37.35
N GLN A 261 -18.54 12.86 -37.71
CA GLN A 261 -19.77 13.68 -37.72
C GLN A 261 -20.49 13.76 -36.36
N ALA A 262 -19.77 13.62 -35.25
CA ALA A 262 -20.34 13.63 -33.91
C ALA A 262 -20.56 15.05 -33.36
N ASN A 263 -21.61 15.23 -32.55
CA ASN A 263 -21.92 16.51 -31.90
C ASN A 263 -20.99 16.75 -30.69
N PRO A 264 -20.09 17.77 -30.71
CA PRO A 264 -19.18 18.05 -29.60
C PRO A 264 -19.89 18.57 -28.34
N HIS A 265 -21.17 18.92 -28.42
CA HIS A 265 -22.00 19.36 -27.30
C HIS A 265 -22.75 18.21 -26.60
N LYS A 266 -22.51 16.95 -26.98
CA LYS A 266 -23.19 15.76 -26.41
C LYS A 266 -22.73 15.41 -25.00
N ASP A 267 -21.40 15.42 -24.78
CA ASP A 267 -20.72 15.20 -23.51
C ASP A 267 -19.29 15.74 -23.56
N LEU A 268 -18.64 15.94 -22.42
CA LEU A 268 -17.30 16.53 -22.32
C LEU A 268 -16.22 15.68 -23.00
N ILE A 269 -16.31 14.35 -22.91
CA ILE A 269 -15.31 13.46 -23.49
C ILE A 269 -15.34 13.55 -25.01
N THR A 270 -16.55 13.59 -25.60
CA THR A 270 -16.75 13.89 -27.02
C THR A 270 -16.20 15.28 -27.37
N SER A 271 -16.48 16.31 -26.55
CA SER A 271 -15.90 17.66 -26.72
C SER A 271 -14.37 17.70 -26.74
N LEU A 272 -13.71 16.89 -25.89
CA LEU A 272 -12.24 16.77 -25.83
C LEU A 272 -11.68 16.00 -27.04
N LEU A 273 -12.36 14.94 -27.47
CA LEU A 273 -11.97 14.13 -28.64
C LEU A 273 -12.18 14.86 -29.98
N SER A 274 -13.22 15.70 -30.09
CA SER A 274 -13.55 16.44 -31.32
C SER A 274 -12.59 17.58 -31.67
N ILE A 275 -11.62 17.92 -30.81
CA ILE A 275 -10.69 19.03 -31.05
C ILE A 275 -9.33 18.59 -31.59
N ARG A 276 -8.94 19.28 -32.66
CA ARG A 276 -7.64 19.22 -33.32
C ARG A 276 -6.80 20.45 -32.97
N SER A 277 -5.50 20.36 -33.20
CA SER A 277 -4.57 21.50 -33.28
C SER A 277 -4.92 22.46 -34.42
N ASP A 278 -4.35 23.67 -34.39
CA ASP A 278 -4.63 24.74 -35.38
C ASP A 278 -4.16 24.38 -36.81
N ASP A 279 -3.23 23.44 -36.96
CA ASP A 279 -2.79 22.84 -38.23
C ASP A 279 -3.56 21.57 -38.62
N GLY A 280 -4.55 21.16 -37.81
CA GLY A 280 -5.38 19.97 -38.00
C GLY A 280 -4.72 18.61 -37.69
N SER A 281 -3.41 18.60 -37.42
CA SER A 281 -2.56 17.39 -37.40
C SER A 281 -2.70 16.52 -36.15
N THR A 282 -2.95 17.12 -34.98
CA THR A 282 -2.89 16.42 -33.68
C THR A 282 -4.20 16.55 -32.91
N THR A 283 -4.66 15.43 -32.36
CA THR A 283 -5.77 15.33 -31.40
C THR A 283 -5.24 15.23 -29.97
N MET A 284 -6.11 15.35 -28.96
CA MET A 284 -5.69 15.15 -27.57
C MET A 284 -5.24 13.70 -27.31
N SER A 285 -4.11 13.55 -26.64
CA SER A 285 -3.66 12.27 -26.09
C SER A 285 -4.54 11.83 -24.93
N ASP A 286 -4.71 10.53 -24.72
CA ASP A 286 -5.59 10.02 -23.67
C ASP A 286 -5.15 10.49 -22.26
N GLU A 287 -3.85 10.73 -22.05
CA GLU A 287 -3.31 11.34 -20.82
C GLU A 287 -3.81 12.80 -20.62
N GLU A 288 -3.91 13.62 -21.67
CA GLU A 288 -4.56 14.95 -21.57
C GLU A 288 -6.04 14.83 -21.24
N ILE A 289 -6.74 13.89 -21.87
CA ILE A 289 -8.17 13.68 -21.69
C ILE A 289 -8.45 13.23 -20.24
N ILE A 290 -7.69 12.24 -19.74
CA ILE A 290 -7.79 11.72 -18.36
C ILE A 290 -7.46 12.81 -17.33
N ASP A 291 -6.34 13.54 -17.50
CA ASP A 291 -5.95 14.62 -16.58
C ASP A 291 -7.04 15.72 -16.49
N ASN A 292 -7.65 16.08 -17.62
CA ASN A 292 -8.74 17.07 -17.63
C ASN A 292 -10.06 16.53 -17.09
N ILE A 293 -10.37 15.25 -17.31
CA ILE A 293 -11.54 14.58 -16.71
C ILE A 293 -11.40 14.53 -15.17
N ILE A 294 -10.22 14.16 -14.65
CA ILE A 294 -9.92 14.16 -13.20
C ILE A 294 -10.06 15.57 -12.62
N LEU A 295 -9.54 16.59 -13.32
CA LEU A 295 -9.69 17.98 -12.91
C LEU A 295 -11.16 18.42 -12.84
N VAL A 296 -11.95 18.18 -13.90
CA VAL A 296 -13.35 18.62 -13.95
C VAL A 296 -14.20 17.90 -12.90
N MET A 297 -13.95 16.61 -12.64
CA MET A 297 -14.56 15.88 -11.52
C MET A 297 -14.35 16.60 -10.19
N ILE A 298 -13.08 16.79 -9.81
CA ILE A 298 -12.73 17.36 -8.50
C ILE A 298 -13.23 18.80 -8.37
N ALA A 299 -13.16 19.58 -9.45
CA ALA A 299 -13.63 20.95 -9.49
C ALA A 299 -15.15 21.05 -9.23
N GLY A 300 -15.99 20.30 -9.95
CA GLY A 300 -17.44 20.35 -9.76
C GLY A 300 -17.89 19.69 -8.45
N TYR A 301 -17.33 18.53 -8.11
CA TYR A 301 -17.71 17.72 -6.94
C TYR A 301 -17.52 18.47 -5.62
N ASP A 302 -16.31 18.96 -5.35
CA ASP A 302 -16.07 19.63 -4.06
C ASP A 302 -16.63 21.05 -4.05
N THR A 303 -16.42 21.86 -5.10
CA THR A 303 -16.69 23.31 -4.97
C THR A 303 -18.18 23.66 -4.94
N THR A 304 -19.04 23.03 -5.76
CA THR A 304 -20.48 23.29 -5.68
C THR A 304 -21.09 22.69 -4.41
N SER A 305 -20.64 21.51 -3.98
CA SER A 305 -21.19 20.87 -2.78
C SER A 305 -20.88 21.67 -1.50
N ILE A 306 -19.73 22.34 -1.44
CA ILE A 306 -19.38 23.27 -0.35
C ILE A 306 -20.32 24.49 -0.35
N LEU A 307 -20.53 25.14 -1.50
CA LEU A 307 -21.46 26.28 -1.61
C LEU A 307 -22.87 25.90 -1.15
N LEU A 308 -23.41 24.81 -1.70
CA LEU A 308 -24.72 24.28 -1.35
C LEU A 308 -24.84 23.94 0.15
N THR A 309 -23.82 23.31 0.75
CA THR A 309 -23.77 23.01 2.19
C THR A 309 -23.83 24.29 3.03
N PHE A 310 -23.08 25.33 2.66
CA PHE A 310 -23.11 26.61 3.35
C PHE A 310 -24.44 27.36 3.17
N LEU A 311 -25.11 27.22 2.01
CA LEU A 311 -26.46 27.78 1.81
C LEU A 311 -27.49 27.08 2.70
N VAL A 312 -27.51 25.74 2.76
CA VAL A 312 -28.40 25.00 3.66
C VAL A 312 -28.17 25.41 5.13
N ARG A 313 -26.91 25.61 5.54
CA ARG A 313 -26.55 26.18 6.85
C ARG A 313 -27.11 27.58 7.05
N LEU A 314 -26.92 28.49 6.09
CA LEU A 314 -27.34 29.88 6.19
C LEU A 314 -28.84 29.99 6.42
N LEU A 315 -29.64 29.30 5.60
CA LEU A 315 -31.09 29.39 5.65
C LEU A 315 -31.65 28.87 6.98
N ALA A 316 -31.05 27.81 7.54
CA ALA A 316 -31.38 27.29 8.87
C ALA A 316 -31.02 28.22 10.05
N ASN A 317 -30.33 29.34 9.81
CA ASN A 317 -29.94 30.32 10.83
C ASN A 317 -30.34 31.76 10.47
N ASN A 318 -31.02 32.00 9.35
CA ASN A 318 -31.40 33.34 8.89
C ASN A 318 -32.79 33.32 8.25
N GLU A 319 -33.81 33.49 9.10
CA GLU A 319 -35.23 33.48 8.75
C GLU A 319 -35.59 34.57 7.73
N SER A 320 -34.93 35.73 7.75
CA SER A 320 -35.17 36.82 6.80
C SER A 320 -34.71 36.46 5.38
N VAL A 321 -33.53 35.83 5.25
CA VAL A 321 -33.05 35.35 3.96
C VAL A 321 -33.85 34.12 3.50
N TYR A 322 -34.22 33.21 4.42
CA TYR A 322 -35.03 32.04 4.11
C TYR A 322 -36.42 32.42 3.59
N SER A 323 -37.19 33.25 4.32
CA SER A 323 -38.53 33.69 3.91
C SER A 323 -38.53 34.44 2.57
N THR A 324 -37.50 35.25 2.30
CA THR A 324 -37.35 35.95 1.01
C THR A 324 -37.05 34.98 -0.14
N ILE A 325 -36.23 33.94 0.07
CA ILE A 325 -36.04 32.87 -0.92
C ILE A 325 -37.33 32.05 -1.10
N VAL A 326 -38.01 31.63 -0.01
CA VAL A 326 -39.27 30.88 -0.07
C VAL A 326 -40.29 31.62 -0.93
N CYS A 327 -40.44 32.94 -0.74
CA CYS A 327 -41.32 33.77 -1.56
C CYS A 327 -40.94 33.75 -3.06
N GLU A 328 -39.66 33.98 -3.39
CA GLU A 328 -39.16 33.92 -4.78
C GLU A 328 -39.37 32.55 -5.44
N GLN A 329 -39.25 31.46 -4.68
CA GLN A 329 -39.40 30.09 -5.20
C GLN A 329 -40.86 29.63 -5.26
N GLU A 330 -41.71 30.09 -4.35
CA GLU A 330 -43.15 29.84 -4.38
C GLU A 330 -43.83 30.49 -5.59
N GLU A 331 -43.44 31.71 -5.99
CA GLU A 331 -43.97 32.36 -7.20
C GLU A 331 -43.71 31.50 -8.45
N ILE A 332 -42.51 30.91 -8.54
CA ILE A 332 -42.14 29.99 -9.62
C ILE A 332 -42.95 28.69 -9.50
N ALA A 333 -43.06 28.10 -8.31
CA ALA A 333 -43.83 26.87 -8.09
C ALA A 333 -45.32 27.01 -8.42
N LYS A 334 -45.93 28.17 -8.14
CA LYS A 334 -47.33 28.50 -8.49
C LYS A 334 -47.58 28.57 -10.01
N SER A 335 -46.52 28.74 -10.81
CA SER A 335 -46.58 28.72 -12.28
C SER A 335 -46.36 27.33 -12.92
N LYS A 336 -46.23 26.27 -12.11
CA LYS A 336 -45.82 24.93 -12.51
C LYS A 336 -46.82 23.85 -12.09
N ALA A 337 -46.93 22.79 -12.90
CA ALA A 337 -47.67 21.60 -12.48
C ALA A 337 -46.87 20.77 -11.43
N PRO A 338 -47.53 19.99 -10.55
CA PRO A 338 -46.84 19.12 -9.60
C PRO A 338 -45.92 18.11 -10.31
N GLY A 339 -44.63 18.13 -9.97
CA GLY A 339 -43.61 17.29 -10.62
C GLY A 339 -43.10 17.81 -11.98
N GLU A 340 -43.55 18.97 -12.45
CA GLU A 340 -43.02 19.58 -13.68
C GLU A 340 -41.58 20.06 -13.47
N ALA A 341 -40.73 19.86 -14.48
CA ALA A 341 -39.33 20.29 -14.45
C ALA A 341 -39.16 21.81 -14.58
N LEU A 342 -38.09 22.33 -13.98
CA LEU A 342 -37.64 23.70 -14.15
C LEU A 342 -37.05 23.92 -15.55
N THR A 343 -37.26 25.12 -16.09
CA THR A 343 -36.66 25.59 -17.35
C THR A 343 -35.58 26.62 -17.10
N TRP A 344 -34.79 26.94 -18.14
CA TRP A 344 -33.86 28.07 -18.06
C TRP A 344 -34.55 29.41 -17.76
N GLU A 345 -35.78 29.61 -18.23
CA GLU A 345 -36.53 30.83 -17.94
C GLU A 345 -36.82 30.95 -16.45
N ASP A 346 -37.16 29.85 -15.79
CA ASP A 346 -37.43 29.80 -14.35
C ASP A 346 -36.18 30.14 -13.53
N LEU A 347 -35.03 29.57 -13.90
CA LEU A 347 -33.74 29.92 -13.27
C LEU A 347 -33.36 31.40 -13.48
N SER A 348 -33.83 32.03 -14.56
CA SER A 348 -33.61 33.46 -14.81
C SER A 348 -34.44 34.38 -13.92
N LYS A 349 -35.50 33.86 -13.27
CA LYS A 349 -36.36 34.58 -12.32
C LYS A 349 -35.72 34.65 -10.92
N MET A 350 -34.93 33.64 -10.52
CA MET A 350 -34.31 33.42 -9.19
C MET A 350 -33.15 34.37 -8.84
N LYS A 351 -33.41 35.68 -8.89
CA LYS A 351 -32.41 36.76 -8.80
C LYS A 351 -31.96 37.05 -7.37
N TYR A 352 -32.80 36.87 -6.35
CA TYR A 352 -32.43 37.00 -4.95
C TYR A 352 -31.60 35.78 -4.51
N THR A 353 -32.04 34.57 -4.86
CA THR A 353 -31.33 33.32 -4.57
C THR A 353 -29.89 33.33 -5.11
N TRP A 354 -29.65 33.84 -6.33
CA TRP A 354 -28.29 33.98 -6.85
C TRP A 354 -27.44 35.08 -6.15
N ARG A 355 -28.07 36.13 -5.61
CA ARG A 355 -27.37 37.15 -4.80
C ARG A 355 -26.96 36.60 -3.45
N VAL A 356 -27.81 35.79 -2.82
CA VAL A 356 -27.51 35.04 -1.59
C VAL A 356 -26.34 34.07 -1.82
N ALA A 357 -26.34 33.34 -2.95
CA ALA A 357 -25.21 32.49 -3.36
C ALA A 357 -23.92 33.30 -3.61
N SER A 358 -24.04 34.49 -4.20
CA SER A 358 -22.89 35.39 -4.45
C SER A 358 -22.26 35.91 -3.15
N GLU A 359 -23.07 36.33 -2.19
CA GLU A 359 -22.60 36.75 -0.85
C GLU A 359 -22.00 35.58 -0.07
N MET A 360 -22.57 34.38 -0.19
CA MET A 360 -21.96 33.18 0.39
C MET A 360 -20.61 32.84 -0.24
N LEU A 361 -20.46 33.02 -1.56
CA LEU A 361 -19.17 32.89 -2.26
C LEU A 361 -18.17 34.01 -1.92
N ARG A 362 -18.64 35.18 -1.45
CA ARG A 362 -17.78 36.24 -0.91
C ARG A 362 -17.16 35.79 0.42
N ILE A 363 -18.01 35.40 1.38
CA ILE A 363 -17.62 35.10 2.76
C ILE A 363 -16.98 33.71 2.89
N ASN A 364 -17.61 32.65 2.36
CA ASN A 364 -17.16 31.26 2.44
C ASN A 364 -16.77 30.70 1.07
N SER A 365 -15.85 31.38 0.39
CA SER A 365 -15.30 30.86 -0.87
C SER A 365 -14.68 29.47 -0.66
N PRO A 366 -14.95 28.47 -1.53
CA PRO A 366 -14.29 27.17 -1.48
C PRO A 366 -12.77 27.29 -1.75
N VAL A 367 -12.39 28.08 -2.77
CA VAL A 367 -11.01 28.23 -3.24
C VAL A 367 -10.42 29.57 -2.79
N ILE A 368 -9.83 29.56 -1.60
CA ILE A 368 -9.25 30.71 -0.89
C ILE A 368 -7.79 31.04 -1.27
N LEU A 369 -7.10 30.12 -1.94
CA LEU A 369 -5.68 30.23 -2.30
C LEU A 369 -5.47 29.92 -3.79
N SER A 370 -4.61 30.69 -4.47
CA SER A 370 -4.16 30.40 -5.83
C SER A 370 -2.64 30.52 -5.95
N PHE A 371 -2.01 29.48 -6.50
CA PHE A 371 -0.56 29.38 -6.71
C PHE A 371 -0.18 29.66 -8.17
N ARG A 372 0.89 30.42 -8.38
CA ARG A 372 1.55 30.68 -9.68
C ARG A 372 3.06 30.60 -9.51
N ARG A 373 3.79 30.57 -10.63
CA ARG A 373 5.26 30.64 -10.64
C ARG A 373 5.76 31.63 -11.67
N ALA A 374 6.70 32.47 -11.25
CA ALA A 374 7.39 33.41 -12.13
C ALA A 374 8.33 32.65 -13.09
N THR A 375 8.14 32.83 -14.39
CA THR A 375 8.98 32.24 -15.46
C THR A 375 10.20 33.11 -15.79
N GLN A 376 10.16 34.38 -15.41
CA GLN A 376 11.17 35.42 -15.56
C GLN A 376 11.16 36.32 -14.30
N ASP A 377 12.07 37.29 -14.23
CA ASP A 377 11.98 38.34 -13.20
C ASP A 377 10.79 39.26 -13.52
N ILE A 378 10.02 39.66 -12.50
CA ILE A 378 8.83 40.50 -12.63
C ILE A 378 8.97 41.68 -11.67
N GLU A 379 8.72 42.90 -12.15
CA GLU A 379 8.57 44.07 -11.29
C GLU A 379 7.09 44.27 -10.91
N TYR A 380 6.80 44.31 -9.60
CA TYR A 380 5.45 44.48 -9.07
C TYR A 380 5.48 45.27 -7.76
N GLY A 381 4.75 46.39 -7.71
CA GLY A 381 4.65 47.24 -6.51
C GLY A 381 6.01 47.81 -6.04
N GLY A 382 6.93 48.10 -6.98
CA GLY A 382 8.30 48.56 -6.70
C GLY A 382 9.31 47.45 -6.40
N PHE A 383 8.83 46.24 -6.07
CA PHE A 383 9.66 45.08 -5.76
C PHE A 383 9.89 44.19 -6.99
N ILE A 384 10.96 43.39 -6.94
CA ILE A 384 11.22 42.31 -7.90
C ILE A 384 10.73 40.98 -7.30
N ILE A 385 9.91 40.26 -8.06
CA ILE A 385 9.61 38.83 -7.88
C ILE A 385 10.58 38.06 -8.81
N PRO A 386 11.60 37.37 -8.29
CA PRO A 386 12.61 36.74 -9.17
C PRO A 386 12.10 35.50 -9.89
N LYS A 387 12.72 35.19 -11.03
CA LYS A 387 12.51 33.96 -11.81
C LYS A 387 12.53 32.72 -10.92
N GLY A 388 11.52 31.87 -11.07
CA GLY A 388 11.36 30.62 -10.34
C GLY A 388 10.71 30.72 -8.97
N TRP A 389 10.45 31.94 -8.45
CA TRP A 389 9.69 32.12 -7.23
C TRP A 389 8.20 31.81 -7.44
N GLN A 390 7.56 31.35 -6.38
CA GLN A 390 6.13 31.14 -6.32
C GLN A 390 5.42 32.46 -6.01
N VAL A 391 4.21 32.65 -6.51
CA VAL A 391 3.32 33.75 -6.13
C VAL A 391 2.02 33.16 -5.61
N VAL A 392 1.59 33.61 -4.43
CA VAL A 392 0.36 33.19 -3.77
C VAL A 392 -0.61 34.36 -3.69
N LEU A 393 -1.83 34.12 -4.16
CA LEU A 393 -2.95 35.05 -4.08
C LEU A 393 -3.99 34.53 -3.07
N SER A 394 -4.53 35.45 -2.26
CA SER A 394 -5.75 35.22 -1.48
C SER A 394 -6.91 36.03 -2.06
N SER A 395 -7.94 35.32 -2.52
CA SER A 395 -9.23 35.87 -2.91
C SER A 395 -10.04 36.32 -1.69
N SER A 396 -10.08 35.50 -0.63
CA SER A 396 -10.78 35.79 0.64
C SER A 396 -10.36 37.13 1.25
N MET A 397 -9.06 37.41 1.29
CA MET A 397 -8.51 38.68 1.78
C MET A 397 -8.90 39.91 0.95
N THR A 398 -9.36 39.73 -0.29
CA THR A 398 -9.96 40.82 -1.08
C THR A 398 -11.47 40.91 -0.85
N HIS A 399 -12.13 39.76 -0.79
CA HIS A 399 -13.57 39.62 -0.53
C HIS A 399 -13.99 40.12 0.87
N MET A 400 -13.05 40.13 1.82
CA MET A 400 -13.24 40.56 3.21
C MET A 400 -12.58 41.91 3.53
N ASN A 401 -12.15 42.68 2.52
CA ASN A 401 -11.61 44.03 2.77
C ASN A 401 -12.73 45.04 3.05
N ASN A 402 -12.68 45.70 4.20
CA ASN A 402 -13.65 46.71 4.61
C ASN A 402 -13.63 47.97 3.73
N ASP A 403 -12.49 48.30 3.09
CA ASP A 403 -12.38 49.42 2.15
C ASP A 403 -13.11 49.17 0.81
N ILE A 404 -13.62 47.96 0.62
CA ILE A 404 -14.28 47.47 -0.62
C ILE A 404 -15.71 47.01 -0.32
N PHE A 405 -15.90 46.29 0.79
CA PHE A 405 -17.18 45.76 1.24
C PHE A 405 -17.42 46.25 2.67
N GLU A 406 -18.25 47.28 2.83
CA GLU A 406 -18.57 47.85 4.15
C GLU A 406 -19.14 46.77 5.10
N ASN A 407 -18.63 46.71 6.33
CA ASN A 407 -18.98 45.69 7.31
C ASN A 407 -18.85 44.25 6.72
N PRO A 408 -17.65 43.83 6.28
CA PRO A 408 -17.48 42.66 5.40
C PRO A 408 -17.84 41.32 6.06
N THR A 409 -17.95 41.27 7.39
CA THR A 409 -18.41 40.09 8.15
C THR A 409 -19.93 39.98 8.25
N MET A 410 -20.68 41.04 7.94
CA MET A 410 -22.14 40.99 7.85
C MET A 410 -22.56 40.37 6.51
N PHE A 411 -23.44 39.38 6.58
CA PHE A 411 -24.02 38.72 5.42
C PHE A 411 -25.12 39.59 4.81
N ASP A 412 -24.87 40.17 3.64
CA ASP A 412 -25.78 41.08 2.96
C ASP A 412 -25.86 40.78 1.44
N PRO A 413 -26.97 40.20 0.95
CA PRO A 413 -27.22 39.98 -0.48
C PRO A 413 -27.46 41.25 -1.31
N THR A 414 -27.74 42.41 -0.69
CA THR A 414 -28.08 43.65 -1.42
C THR A 414 -26.85 44.27 -2.10
N ARG A 415 -25.64 43.92 -1.64
CA ARG A 415 -24.35 44.20 -2.31
C ARG A 415 -24.32 43.84 -3.79
N PHE A 416 -25.12 42.85 -4.21
CA PHE A 416 -25.18 42.32 -5.57
C PHE A 416 -26.44 42.75 -6.34
N GLU A 417 -27.15 43.78 -5.89
CA GLU A 417 -28.23 44.40 -6.68
C GLU A 417 -27.73 45.35 -7.76
N LYS A 418 -28.54 45.53 -8.82
CA LYS A 418 -28.23 46.41 -9.96
C LYS A 418 -28.12 47.89 -9.59
N HIS A 419 -28.71 48.31 -8.48
CA HIS A 419 -28.78 49.71 -8.05
C HIS A 419 -27.76 50.03 -6.95
N THR A 420 -27.08 49.02 -6.40
CA THR A 420 -25.99 49.17 -5.43
C THR A 420 -24.68 49.49 -6.15
N PRO A 421 -23.83 50.40 -5.61
CA PRO A 421 -22.49 50.65 -6.15
C PRO A 421 -21.69 49.35 -6.29
N GLN A 422 -21.30 49.00 -7.52
CA GLN A 422 -20.59 47.76 -7.79
C GLN A 422 -19.15 47.84 -7.28
N PRO A 423 -18.61 46.76 -6.66
CA PRO A 423 -17.23 46.76 -6.17
C PRO A 423 -16.24 46.88 -7.34
N PRO A 424 -15.04 47.46 -7.14
CA PRO A 424 -14.09 47.70 -8.23
C PRO A 424 -13.72 46.42 -9.01
N PRO A 425 -13.38 46.50 -10.31
CA PRO A 425 -13.04 45.32 -11.11
C PRO A 425 -11.97 44.44 -10.45
N PHE A 426 -12.18 43.12 -10.47
CA PHE A 426 -11.38 42.10 -9.79
C PHE A 426 -11.43 42.12 -8.24
N SER A 427 -12.37 42.84 -7.62
CA SER A 427 -12.58 42.77 -6.15
C SER A 427 -13.40 41.55 -5.72
N PHE A 428 -14.35 41.11 -6.54
CA PHE A 428 -15.12 39.88 -6.36
C PHE A 428 -14.73 38.88 -7.45
N VAL A 429 -14.05 37.79 -7.08
CA VAL A 429 -13.45 36.81 -7.99
C VAL A 429 -13.59 35.36 -7.50
N PRO A 430 -14.76 34.90 -7.00
CA PRO A 430 -14.91 33.52 -6.50
C PRO A 430 -14.72 32.45 -7.59
N PHE A 431 -14.96 32.80 -8.85
CA PHE A 431 -14.70 31.99 -10.03
C PHE A 431 -13.42 32.43 -10.78
N GLY A 432 -12.52 33.17 -10.12
CA GLY A 432 -11.36 33.79 -10.76
C GLY A 432 -11.75 34.94 -11.70
N GLY A 433 -10.93 35.20 -12.73
CA GLY A 433 -11.18 36.25 -13.72
C GLY A 433 -10.35 36.12 -15.00
N GLY A 434 -10.61 37.01 -15.96
CA GLY A 434 -9.87 37.08 -17.22
C GLY A 434 -9.84 35.76 -17.99
N PRO A 435 -8.76 35.47 -18.75
CA PRO A 435 -8.56 34.17 -19.42
C PRO A 435 -8.53 32.95 -18.50
N ARG A 436 -8.55 33.14 -17.17
CA ARG A 436 -8.48 32.08 -16.15
C ARG A 436 -9.78 31.93 -15.34
N MET A 437 -10.88 32.58 -15.75
CA MET A 437 -12.20 32.44 -15.15
C MET A 437 -12.70 30.99 -15.24
N CYS A 438 -13.40 30.48 -14.22
CA CYS A 438 -13.90 29.10 -14.19
C CYS A 438 -14.84 28.82 -15.38
N PRO A 439 -14.62 27.75 -16.18
CA PRO A 439 -15.53 27.40 -17.27
C PRO A 439 -16.87 26.86 -16.77
N GLY A 440 -16.93 26.28 -15.56
CA GLY A 440 -18.15 25.68 -14.99
C GLY A 440 -19.08 26.65 -14.25
N ILE A 441 -18.91 27.97 -14.38
CA ILE A 441 -19.66 28.96 -13.59
C ILE A 441 -21.20 28.86 -13.78
N GLU A 442 -21.69 28.71 -15.02
CA GLU A 442 -23.12 28.60 -15.27
C GLU A 442 -23.69 27.22 -14.86
N LEU A 443 -22.88 26.15 -14.84
CA LEU A 443 -23.28 24.84 -14.32
C LEU A 443 -23.42 24.89 -12.78
N ALA A 444 -22.41 25.41 -12.08
CA ALA A 444 -22.47 25.58 -10.62
C ALA A 444 -23.65 26.47 -10.19
N LYS A 445 -23.96 27.51 -10.98
CA LYS A 445 -25.15 28.36 -10.80
C LYS A 445 -26.45 27.60 -11.03
N MET A 446 -26.54 26.79 -12.09
CA MET A 446 -27.71 25.95 -12.36
C MET A 446 -27.97 24.95 -11.23
N GLU A 447 -26.94 24.18 -10.84
CA GLU A 447 -26.99 23.24 -9.69
C GLU A 447 -27.43 23.97 -8.41
N THR A 448 -26.89 25.16 -8.15
CA THR A 448 -27.25 25.99 -6.98
C THR A 448 -28.73 26.39 -7.01
N LEU A 449 -29.22 26.94 -8.11
CA LEU A 449 -30.57 27.47 -8.21
C LEU A 449 -31.64 26.36 -8.19
N VAL A 450 -31.43 25.27 -8.93
CA VAL A 450 -32.34 24.11 -8.95
C VAL A 450 -32.42 23.46 -7.57
N MET A 451 -31.27 23.26 -6.89
CA MET A 451 -31.25 22.67 -5.55
C MET A 451 -31.92 23.57 -4.52
N MET A 452 -31.68 24.89 -4.54
CA MET A 452 -32.35 25.81 -3.62
C MET A 452 -33.87 25.83 -3.85
N HIS A 453 -34.34 25.87 -5.10
CA HIS A 453 -35.76 25.77 -5.42
C HIS A 453 -36.39 24.49 -4.86
N ARG A 454 -35.83 23.32 -5.19
CA ARG A 454 -36.39 22.03 -4.78
C ARG A 454 -36.30 21.78 -3.27
N LEU A 455 -35.30 22.35 -2.59
CA LEU A 455 -35.25 22.30 -1.14
C LEU A 455 -36.35 23.14 -0.49
N VAL A 456 -36.40 24.46 -0.72
CA VAL A 456 -37.31 25.34 0.04
C VAL A 456 -38.79 25.12 -0.27
N THR A 457 -39.12 24.50 -1.41
CA THR A 457 -40.52 24.20 -1.81
C THR A 457 -41.00 22.82 -1.36
N GLN A 458 -40.12 21.95 -0.86
CA GLN A 458 -40.45 20.57 -0.48
C GLN A 458 -40.06 20.21 0.96
N PHE A 459 -39.14 20.96 1.58
CA PHE A 459 -38.58 20.66 2.89
C PHE A 459 -38.50 21.91 3.77
N THR A 460 -38.76 21.73 5.06
CA THR A 460 -38.33 22.66 6.12
C THR A 460 -37.23 21.98 6.94
N TRP A 461 -36.32 22.75 7.53
CA TRP A 461 -35.19 22.18 8.28
C TRP A 461 -34.64 23.14 9.36
N GLU A 462 -34.18 22.57 10.47
CA GLU A 462 -33.37 23.29 11.47
C GLU A 462 -32.10 22.51 11.83
N LEU A 463 -31.03 23.20 12.26
CA LEU A 463 -29.79 22.52 12.65
C LEU A 463 -29.87 21.93 14.06
N ILE A 464 -29.75 20.61 14.16
CA ILE A 464 -29.55 19.89 15.44
C ILE A 464 -28.34 20.43 16.21
N LYS A 465 -27.33 21.00 15.52
CA LYS A 465 -26.24 21.77 16.13
C LYS A 465 -26.00 23.11 15.43
N LYS A 466 -26.48 24.19 16.02
CA LYS A 466 -26.36 25.57 15.51
C LYS A 466 -24.89 26.04 15.51
N ASP A 467 -24.13 25.67 16.55
CA ASP A 467 -22.70 26.00 16.75
C ASP A 467 -21.71 24.98 16.12
N GLU A 468 -21.98 24.44 14.92
CA GLU A 468 -21.00 23.57 14.27
C GLU A 468 -19.83 24.38 13.64
N SER A 469 -18.59 24.07 14.03
CA SER A 469 -17.38 24.56 13.36
C SER A 469 -17.01 23.68 12.17
N PHE A 470 -16.36 24.27 11.16
CA PHE A 470 -15.72 23.53 10.07
C PHE A 470 -14.20 23.76 10.09
N LYS A 471 -13.45 22.85 9.46
CA LYS A 471 -11.99 22.90 9.27
C LYS A 471 -11.65 22.93 7.78
N ARG A 472 -10.50 23.49 7.37
CA ARG A 472 -10.05 23.41 5.96
C ARG A 472 -8.88 22.43 5.79
N ASN A 473 -9.08 21.38 4.98
CA ASN A 473 -8.08 20.32 4.79
C ASN A 473 -8.11 19.63 3.40
N PRO A 474 -7.90 20.34 2.27
CA PRO A 474 -7.68 21.79 2.13
C PRO A 474 -8.98 22.58 1.95
N MET A 475 -10.09 21.90 1.66
CA MET A 475 -11.43 22.48 1.55
C MET A 475 -12.18 22.42 2.89
N PRO A 476 -13.24 23.22 3.09
CA PRO A 476 -14.16 23.11 4.22
C PRO A 476 -14.77 21.70 4.44
N GLU A 477 -14.56 21.16 5.63
CA GLU A 477 -15.16 19.91 6.14
C GLU A 477 -15.83 20.18 7.48
N PHE A 478 -17.09 19.77 7.64
CA PHE A 478 -17.82 19.84 8.91
C PHE A 478 -17.47 18.60 9.78
N ASP A 479 -17.49 18.73 11.11
CA ASP A 479 -16.93 17.72 12.03
C ASP A 479 -17.93 16.61 12.45
N GLN A 480 -19.23 16.86 12.34
CA GLN A 480 -20.32 15.88 12.54
C GLN A 480 -21.31 15.87 11.37
N GLY A 481 -21.39 16.99 10.63
CA GLY A 481 -22.34 17.21 9.55
C GLY A 481 -23.54 18.02 10.02
N LEU A 482 -24.09 18.82 9.11
CA LEU A 482 -25.37 19.49 9.32
C LEU A 482 -26.48 18.44 9.24
N PHE A 483 -27.36 18.45 10.24
CA PHE A 483 -28.57 17.63 10.32
C PHE A 483 -29.82 18.50 10.24
N SER A 484 -30.95 17.88 9.87
CA SER A 484 -32.31 18.41 9.92
C SER A 484 -33.17 17.46 10.74
N GLU A 485 -34.10 17.98 11.55
CA GLU A 485 -35.15 17.21 12.21
C GLU A 485 -36.54 17.60 11.66
N ASP A 486 -37.45 16.63 11.54
CA ASP A 486 -38.88 16.86 11.26
C ASP A 486 -39.74 15.96 12.16
N ASN A 487 -40.83 16.50 12.69
CA ASN A 487 -41.17 16.34 14.10
C ASN A 487 -42.41 15.44 14.34
N LYS A 488 -42.16 14.15 14.67
CA LYS A 488 -42.92 13.39 15.69
C LYS A 488 -42.35 12.00 16.01
N SER A 489 -42.23 11.73 17.32
CA SER A 489 -42.24 10.41 17.98
C SER A 489 -41.01 9.46 17.88
N ARG A 490 -40.31 9.37 19.03
CA ARG A 490 -39.56 8.19 19.54
C ARG A 490 -38.24 7.79 18.85
N THR A 491 -37.22 8.61 19.11
CA THR A 491 -35.86 8.21 19.56
C THR A 491 -35.29 6.84 19.10
N LEU A 492 -34.32 6.88 18.18
CA LEU A 492 -33.27 5.87 18.05
C LEU A 492 -31.89 6.56 17.94
N THR A 493 -31.24 6.80 19.08
CA THR A 493 -29.93 7.47 19.14
C THR A 493 -28.83 6.64 18.48
N THR A 494 -28.18 7.16 17.43
CA THR A 494 -27.03 6.50 16.79
C THR A 494 -25.74 7.33 16.74
N GLY A 495 -25.59 8.29 17.65
CA GLY A 495 -24.30 8.85 18.07
C GLY A 495 -23.41 7.80 18.76
N LYS A 496 -22.98 6.76 18.04
CA LYS A 496 -22.22 5.63 18.57
C LYS A 496 -20.81 6.05 18.97
N LYS A 497 -20.66 6.42 20.24
CA LYS A 497 -19.41 6.23 20.97
C LYS A 497 -19.13 4.73 21.03
N TYR A 498 -18.07 4.26 20.35
CA TYR A 498 -17.61 2.87 20.43
C TYR A 498 -16.50 2.56 21.47
N PRO A 499 -16.01 3.47 22.35
CA PRO A 499 -14.75 3.22 23.07
C PRO A 499 -14.80 1.96 23.94
N ASP A 500 -15.97 1.65 24.51
CA ASP A 500 -16.19 0.57 25.47
C ASP A 500 -16.48 -0.79 24.81
N ARG A 501 -16.65 -0.84 23.47
CA ARG A 501 -16.83 -2.09 22.70
C ARG A 501 -15.76 -2.32 21.61
N LEU A 502 -14.79 -1.43 21.45
CA LEU A 502 -13.62 -1.69 20.59
C LEU A 502 -12.66 -2.68 21.29
N PRO A 503 -11.92 -3.52 20.54
CA PRO A 503 -10.86 -4.34 21.11
C PRO A 503 -9.85 -3.54 21.95
N PRO A 504 -9.29 -4.10 23.02
CA PRO A 504 -8.19 -3.49 23.78
C PRO A 504 -6.94 -3.31 22.91
N GLY A 505 -6.07 -2.35 23.24
CA GLY A 505 -4.85 -2.06 22.49
C GLY A 505 -4.69 -0.59 22.12
N SER A 506 -3.64 -0.26 21.36
CA SER A 506 -3.25 1.12 21.03
C SER A 506 -2.98 1.29 19.54
N LEU A 507 -3.53 2.36 18.96
CA LEU A 507 -3.28 2.74 17.57
C LEU A 507 -1.84 3.26 17.34
N GLY A 508 -1.04 3.50 18.39
CA GLY A 508 0.35 3.91 18.27
C GLY A 508 0.53 5.36 17.78
N LEU A 509 1.61 5.62 17.03
CA LEU A 509 1.90 6.95 16.49
C LEU A 509 0.97 7.30 15.32
N PRO A 510 0.57 8.57 15.11
CA PRO A 510 -0.20 8.96 13.93
C PRO A 510 0.47 8.54 12.61
N LEU A 511 -0.35 8.11 11.63
CA LEU A 511 0.02 7.62 10.28
C LEU A 511 0.87 6.34 10.22
N ILE A 512 1.79 6.11 11.16
CA ILE A 512 2.74 4.98 11.14
C ILE A 512 2.28 3.85 12.08
N GLY A 513 1.58 4.17 13.16
CA GLY A 513 1.07 3.21 14.13
C GLY A 513 2.16 2.35 14.74
N GLN A 514 2.02 1.03 14.59
CA GLN A 514 2.98 0.00 14.98
C GLN A 514 3.69 -0.64 13.77
N SER A 515 3.51 -0.08 12.56
CA SER A 515 3.99 -0.69 11.29
C SER A 515 5.49 -0.93 11.28
N LEU A 516 6.27 -0.02 11.88
CA LEU A 516 7.72 -0.17 11.96
C LEU A 516 8.13 -1.35 12.84
N ASP A 517 7.37 -1.65 13.90
CA ASP A 517 7.70 -2.72 14.84
C ASP A 517 7.30 -4.08 14.29
N LEU A 518 6.17 -4.17 13.57
CA LEU A 518 5.83 -5.34 12.75
C LEU A 518 6.88 -5.60 11.64
N LEU A 519 7.33 -4.56 10.94
CA LEU A 519 8.37 -4.68 9.91
C LEU A 519 9.75 -5.06 10.50
N LYS A 520 10.11 -4.59 11.71
CA LYS A 520 11.29 -5.07 12.45
C LYS A 520 11.13 -6.54 12.83
N ALA A 521 9.96 -6.93 13.36
CA ALA A 521 9.69 -8.31 13.79
C ALA A 521 9.78 -9.30 12.62
N LEU A 522 9.21 -8.97 11.46
CA LEU A 522 9.37 -9.75 10.22
C LEU A 522 10.85 -9.85 9.80
N LYS A 523 11.57 -8.72 9.75
CA LYS A 523 12.99 -8.69 9.36
C LYS A 523 13.94 -9.33 10.37
N ALA A 524 13.48 -9.67 11.57
CA ALA A 524 14.25 -10.35 12.62
C ALA A 524 13.75 -11.77 12.93
N ASP A 525 12.86 -12.31 12.08
CA ASP A 525 12.16 -13.61 12.24
C ASP A 525 11.51 -13.82 13.62
N LYS A 526 10.86 -12.76 14.11
CA LYS A 526 10.24 -12.67 15.45
C LYS A 526 8.78 -12.20 15.38
N VAL A 527 8.11 -12.47 14.26
CA VAL A 527 6.71 -12.08 14.05
C VAL A 527 5.77 -12.74 15.06
N ASP A 528 5.95 -14.02 15.36
CA ASP A 528 5.14 -14.73 16.36
C ASP A 528 5.36 -14.16 17.76
N LYS A 529 6.59 -13.75 18.10
CA LYS A 529 6.87 -13.04 19.35
C LYS A 529 6.12 -11.71 19.44
N TRP A 530 6.04 -10.93 18.35
CA TRP A 530 5.26 -9.69 18.32
C TRP A 530 3.74 -9.95 18.51
N PHE A 531 3.21 -11.04 17.93
CA PHE A 531 1.83 -11.47 18.20
C PHE A 531 1.65 -11.89 19.68
N GLN A 532 2.56 -12.68 20.24
CA GLN A 532 2.50 -13.13 21.65
C GLN A 532 2.64 -11.97 22.64
N GLU A 533 3.48 -10.96 22.36
CA GLU A 533 3.57 -9.73 23.15
C GLU A 533 2.26 -8.94 23.11
N GLY A 534 1.61 -8.87 21.94
CA GLY A 534 0.26 -8.30 21.80
C GLY A 534 -0.79 -9.05 22.62
N ILE A 535 -0.83 -10.38 22.49
CA ILE A 535 -1.78 -11.26 23.21
C ILE A 535 -1.56 -11.18 24.73
N THR A 536 -0.31 -11.20 25.20
CA THR A 536 0.01 -11.11 26.64
C THR A 536 -0.42 -9.76 27.23
N LYS A 537 -0.34 -8.68 26.45
CA LYS A 537 -0.61 -7.31 26.90
C LYS A 537 -2.07 -6.87 26.74
N HIS A 538 -2.79 -7.45 25.78
CA HIS A 538 -4.11 -6.99 25.37
C HIS A 538 -5.16 -8.12 25.22
N GLY A 539 -4.79 -9.39 25.32
CA GLY A 539 -5.68 -10.53 25.10
C GLY A 539 -5.74 -10.98 23.62
N PRO A 540 -6.47 -12.08 23.32
CA PRO A 540 -6.44 -12.74 22.01
C PRO A 540 -7.07 -11.94 20.86
N ILE A 541 -7.81 -10.88 21.17
CA ILE A 541 -8.46 -9.98 20.21
C ILE A 541 -8.05 -8.55 20.59
N TRP A 542 -7.22 -7.90 19.77
CA TRP A 542 -6.64 -6.60 20.13
C TRP A 542 -6.46 -5.65 18.94
N LYS A 543 -6.32 -4.34 19.20
CA LYS A 543 -6.17 -3.29 18.17
C LYS A 543 -4.76 -2.70 18.08
N ALA A 544 -4.35 -2.47 16.84
CA ALA A 544 -3.15 -1.76 16.42
C ALA A 544 -3.52 -0.67 15.38
N SER A 545 -2.52 0.05 14.88
CA SER A 545 -2.61 0.61 13.52
C SER A 545 -1.43 0.13 12.69
N LEU A 546 -1.71 -0.37 11.49
CA LEU A 546 -0.73 -0.91 10.56
C LEU A 546 -0.95 -0.31 9.17
N PHE A 547 0.14 0.04 8.50
CA PHE A 547 0.20 0.57 7.13
C PHE A 547 -0.74 1.77 6.85
N GLY A 548 -1.02 2.58 7.89
CA GLY A 548 -1.90 3.76 7.82
C GLY A 548 -3.37 3.52 8.18
N TYR A 549 -3.77 2.28 8.50
CA TYR A 549 -5.14 1.93 8.88
C TYR A 549 -5.24 1.49 10.35
N PRO A 550 -6.37 1.72 11.04
CA PRO A 550 -6.71 0.96 12.24
C PRO A 550 -6.85 -0.54 11.90
N THR A 551 -6.32 -1.41 12.75
CA THR A 551 -6.27 -2.86 12.50
C THR A 551 -6.67 -3.63 13.76
N VAL A 552 -7.55 -4.61 13.64
CA VAL A 552 -7.76 -5.64 14.68
C VAL A 552 -6.95 -6.88 14.33
N VAL A 553 -6.24 -7.40 15.32
CA VAL A 553 -5.38 -8.58 15.21
C VAL A 553 -6.10 -9.76 15.86
N LEU A 554 -6.21 -10.86 15.10
CA LEU A 554 -6.88 -12.10 15.49
C LEU A 554 -5.95 -13.30 15.23
N HIS A 555 -6.20 -14.45 15.87
CA HIS A 555 -5.45 -15.69 15.63
C HIS A 555 -6.31 -16.94 15.88
N GLY A 556 -5.78 -18.12 15.53
CA GLY A 556 -6.43 -19.41 15.75
C GLY A 556 -7.44 -19.84 14.67
N PRO A 557 -7.95 -21.08 14.73
CA PRO A 557 -8.78 -21.66 13.66
C PRO A 557 -10.11 -20.92 13.46
N ILE A 558 -10.69 -20.36 14.53
CA ILE A 558 -11.95 -19.60 14.47
C ILE A 558 -11.74 -18.28 13.71
N ALA A 559 -10.63 -17.57 13.94
CA ALA A 559 -10.28 -16.37 13.19
C ALA A 559 -9.91 -16.68 11.73
N ASN A 560 -9.19 -17.78 11.49
CA ASN A 560 -8.92 -18.26 10.15
C ASN A 560 -10.22 -18.56 9.39
N LYS A 561 -11.15 -19.32 9.98
CA LYS A 561 -12.48 -19.59 9.40
C LYS A 561 -13.19 -18.27 9.06
N PHE A 562 -13.29 -17.36 10.03
CA PHE A 562 -13.92 -16.05 9.88
C PHE A 562 -13.34 -15.25 8.69
N VAL A 563 -12.02 -15.17 8.56
CA VAL A 563 -11.32 -14.41 7.50
C VAL A 563 -11.32 -15.11 6.12
N TYR A 564 -11.56 -16.42 6.06
CA TYR A 564 -11.56 -17.19 4.82
C TYR A 564 -12.95 -17.60 4.30
N THR A 565 -14.00 -17.64 5.14
CA THR A 565 -15.36 -18.04 4.72
C THR A 565 -16.39 -16.92 4.68
N PHE A 566 -16.07 -15.70 5.11
CA PHE A 566 -17.00 -14.58 5.03
C PHE A 566 -17.23 -14.10 3.59
N ASP A 567 -18.41 -13.52 3.35
CA ASP A 567 -18.74 -12.89 2.09
C ASP A 567 -17.93 -11.59 1.90
N GLY A 568 -17.55 -11.32 0.65
CA GLY A 568 -16.83 -10.12 0.25
C GLY A 568 -17.63 -8.82 0.42
N SER A 569 -18.96 -8.92 0.58
CA SER A 569 -19.83 -7.82 1.00
C SER A 569 -19.57 -7.35 2.45
N ILE A 570 -19.00 -8.22 3.30
CA ILE A 570 -18.73 -7.95 4.73
C ILE A 570 -17.22 -7.79 4.98
N LEU A 571 -16.41 -8.72 4.48
CA LEU A 571 -14.94 -8.71 4.61
C LEU A 571 -14.29 -8.83 3.23
N THR A 572 -13.84 -7.69 2.68
CA THR A 572 -13.10 -7.68 1.43
C THR A 572 -11.61 -7.97 1.63
N ASN A 573 -10.93 -8.38 0.57
CA ASN A 573 -9.47 -8.48 0.58
C ASN A 573 -8.83 -7.09 0.49
N THR A 574 -7.64 -6.91 1.06
CA THR A 574 -6.87 -5.67 0.92
C THR A 574 -5.39 -5.99 1.07
N GLN A 575 -4.53 -5.44 0.23
CA GLN A 575 -3.07 -5.51 0.44
C GLN A 575 -2.54 -4.21 1.07
N PRO A 576 -1.34 -4.23 1.67
CA PRO A 576 -0.64 -3.00 2.05
C PRO A 576 -0.49 -2.06 0.84
N PRO A 577 -0.64 -0.72 1.00
CA PRO A 577 -0.61 0.22 -0.13
C PRO A 577 0.69 0.25 -0.95
N SER A 578 1.76 -0.39 -0.48
CA SER A 578 2.98 -0.62 -1.23
C SER A 578 2.83 -1.71 -2.29
N MET A 579 2.10 -2.78 -1.98
CA MET A 579 1.89 -3.92 -2.87
C MET A 579 0.95 -3.55 -4.02
N SER A 580 -0.21 -2.95 -3.72
CA SER A 580 -1.17 -2.52 -4.76
C SER A 580 -0.58 -1.52 -5.75
N ARG A 581 0.34 -0.64 -5.31
CA ARG A 581 1.01 0.36 -6.17
C ARG A 581 2.18 -0.20 -6.99
N ILE A 582 2.71 -1.37 -6.65
CA ILE A 582 3.85 -2.01 -7.34
C ILE A 582 3.41 -3.20 -8.20
N ILE A 583 2.45 -3.99 -7.73
CA ILE A 583 1.82 -5.09 -8.49
C ILE A 583 0.72 -4.55 -9.42
N GLY A 584 0.03 -3.49 -9.03
CA GLY A 584 -1.04 -2.83 -9.81
C GLY A 584 -2.43 -3.01 -9.20
N SER A 585 -3.42 -2.23 -9.64
CA SER A 585 -4.76 -2.20 -9.04
C SER A 585 -5.72 -3.26 -9.61
N LYS A 586 -5.53 -3.70 -10.87
CA LYS A 586 -6.39 -4.67 -11.55
C LYS A 586 -5.84 -6.11 -11.45
N ASN A 587 -5.23 -6.48 -10.31
CA ASN A 587 -4.69 -7.82 -10.10
C ASN A 587 -5.62 -8.71 -9.26
N LEU A 588 -5.57 -10.04 -9.43
CA LEU A 588 -6.43 -11.02 -8.76
C LEU A 588 -6.48 -10.93 -7.22
N SER A 589 -5.45 -10.38 -6.55
CA SER A 589 -5.49 -10.13 -5.10
C SER A 589 -6.30 -8.90 -4.71
N GLU A 590 -6.34 -7.84 -5.54
CA GLU A 590 -7.15 -6.63 -5.29
C GLU A 590 -8.57 -6.74 -5.87
N LEU A 591 -8.76 -7.42 -7.00
CA LEU A 591 -10.08 -7.61 -7.61
C LEU A 591 -11.06 -8.27 -6.63
N ILE A 592 -12.34 -7.91 -6.74
CA ILE A 592 -13.46 -8.36 -5.88
C ILE A 592 -14.63 -8.89 -6.72
N GLY A 593 -15.68 -9.40 -6.06
CA GLY A 593 -16.95 -9.73 -6.69
C GLY A 593 -16.82 -10.65 -7.91
N ASN A 594 -17.46 -10.27 -9.02
CA ASN A 594 -17.46 -11.05 -10.26
C ASN A 594 -16.13 -10.96 -11.03
N ASP A 595 -15.40 -9.84 -10.96
CA ASP A 595 -14.09 -9.70 -11.61
C ASP A 595 -13.03 -10.62 -10.98
N HIS A 596 -13.06 -10.77 -9.66
CA HIS A 596 -12.30 -11.81 -8.98
C HIS A 596 -12.68 -13.21 -9.47
N LYS A 597 -13.98 -13.55 -9.54
CA LYS A 597 -14.43 -14.87 -10.02
C LYS A 597 -13.96 -15.13 -11.46
N ARG A 598 -14.10 -14.14 -12.33
CA ARG A 598 -13.73 -14.15 -13.76
C ARG A 598 -12.24 -14.41 -13.95
N VAL A 599 -11.37 -13.58 -13.37
CA VAL A 599 -9.91 -13.74 -13.48
C VAL A 599 -9.43 -15.01 -12.76
N ARG A 600 -10.04 -15.37 -11.61
CA ARG A 600 -9.74 -16.64 -10.92
C ARG A 600 -10.08 -17.84 -11.80
N ALA A 601 -11.21 -17.84 -12.49
CA ALA A 601 -11.60 -18.94 -13.37
C ALA A 601 -10.63 -19.10 -14.54
N ALA A 602 -10.20 -18.00 -15.16
CA ALA A 602 -9.19 -18.01 -16.22
C ALA A 602 -7.86 -18.62 -15.73
N LEU A 603 -7.30 -18.13 -14.61
CA LEU A 603 -6.06 -18.64 -14.03
C LEU A 603 -6.18 -20.12 -13.59
N THR A 604 -7.28 -20.47 -12.93
CA THR A 604 -7.55 -21.85 -12.47
C THR A 604 -7.70 -22.82 -13.66
N SER A 605 -8.07 -22.35 -14.85
CA SER A 605 -8.17 -23.21 -16.03
C SER A 605 -6.83 -23.77 -16.52
N PHE A 606 -5.69 -23.12 -16.21
CA PHE A 606 -4.34 -23.66 -16.45
C PHE A 606 -3.81 -24.49 -15.26
N LEU A 607 -4.17 -24.08 -14.05
CA LEU A 607 -3.68 -24.69 -12.80
C LEU A 607 -4.56 -25.87 -12.33
N LYS A 608 -5.46 -26.34 -13.20
CA LYS A 608 -6.22 -27.58 -13.02
C LYS A 608 -5.33 -28.81 -13.18
N LEU A 609 -5.64 -29.85 -12.41
CA LEU A 609 -4.86 -31.08 -12.32
C LEU A 609 -4.70 -31.79 -13.67
N GLU A 610 -5.73 -31.72 -14.52
CA GLU A 610 -5.78 -32.35 -15.84
C GLU A 610 -4.78 -31.72 -16.82
N VAL A 611 -4.57 -30.40 -16.70
CA VAL A 611 -3.64 -29.63 -17.53
C VAL A 611 -2.23 -29.73 -16.96
N LEU A 612 -2.07 -29.55 -15.64
CA LEU A 612 -0.79 -29.65 -14.94
C LEU A 612 -0.07 -30.99 -15.17
N LYS A 613 -0.81 -32.11 -15.29
CA LYS A 613 -0.26 -33.42 -15.69
C LYS A 613 0.59 -33.38 -16.97
N GLN A 614 0.25 -32.52 -17.93
CA GLN A 614 0.94 -32.40 -19.21
C GLN A 614 2.25 -31.61 -19.09
N TYR A 615 2.37 -30.73 -18.08
CA TYR A 615 3.54 -29.88 -17.88
C TYR A 615 4.66 -30.50 -17.04
N VAL A 616 4.44 -31.65 -16.39
CA VAL A 616 5.44 -32.29 -15.50
C VAL A 616 6.80 -32.48 -16.19
N ALA A 617 6.80 -32.96 -17.44
CA ALA A 617 8.01 -33.14 -18.21
C ALA A 617 8.74 -31.81 -18.51
N LYS A 618 8.01 -30.72 -18.78
CA LYS A 618 8.58 -29.37 -19.05
C LYS A 618 9.11 -28.71 -17.77
N VAL A 619 8.46 -28.94 -16.62
CA VAL A 619 8.96 -28.54 -15.29
C VAL A 619 10.28 -29.25 -14.99
N ASP A 620 10.31 -30.57 -15.17
CA ASP A 620 11.51 -31.37 -14.97
C ASP A 620 12.63 -31.02 -15.96
N GLU A 621 12.30 -30.68 -17.22
CA GLU A 621 13.25 -30.19 -18.22
C GLU A 621 13.93 -28.87 -17.78
N GLU A 622 13.16 -27.92 -17.25
CA GLU A 622 13.70 -26.66 -16.68
C GLU A 622 14.54 -26.89 -15.43
N ILE A 623 14.13 -27.81 -14.54
CA ILE A 623 14.89 -28.21 -13.35
C ILE A 623 16.23 -28.86 -13.75
N GLN A 624 16.20 -29.84 -14.67
CA GLN A 624 17.38 -30.53 -15.14
C GLN A 624 18.36 -29.57 -15.83
N HIS A 625 17.87 -28.67 -16.69
CA HIS A 625 18.67 -27.64 -17.34
C HIS A 625 19.29 -26.65 -16.31
N HIS A 626 18.52 -26.21 -15.31
CA HIS A 626 19.01 -25.32 -14.27
C HIS A 626 20.11 -25.95 -13.42
N LEU A 627 19.92 -27.21 -12.99
CA LEU A 627 20.92 -27.98 -12.24
C LEU A 627 22.20 -28.17 -13.08
N GLN A 628 22.08 -28.52 -14.36
CA GLN A 628 23.24 -28.69 -15.25
C GLN A 628 24.00 -27.38 -15.49
N THR A 629 23.29 -26.24 -15.58
CA THR A 629 23.89 -24.94 -15.94
C THR A 629 24.51 -24.22 -14.73
N HIS A 630 23.92 -24.36 -13.54
CA HIS A 630 24.31 -23.55 -12.37
C HIS A 630 24.85 -24.34 -11.17
N TRP A 631 24.62 -25.65 -11.08
CA TRP A 631 25.01 -26.48 -9.92
C TRP A 631 26.12 -27.48 -10.27
N HIS A 632 26.01 -28.14 -11.43
CA HIS A 632 27.01 -29.11 -11.88
C HIS A 632 28.39 -28.47 -12.06
N GLY A 633 29.44 -29.15 -11.58
CA GLY A 633 30.82 -28.66 -11.64
C GLY A 633 31.13 -27.43 -10.79
N LYS A 634 30.28 -27.08 -9.80
CA LYS A 634 30.56 -26.04 -8.79
C LYS A 634 30.94 -26.67 -7.47
N HIS A 635 31.88 -26.06 -6.74
CA HIS A 635 32.25 -26.49 -5.37
C HIS A 635 31.46 -25.75 -4.29
N GLU A 636 31.13 -24.48 -4.51
CA GLU A 636 30.26 -23.68 -3.62
C GLU A 636 29.19 -22.97 -4.45
N ILE A 637 27.97 -22.92 -3.93
CA ILE A 637 26.82 -22.22 -4.55
C ILE A 637 25.98 -21.46 -3.51
N GLN A 638 25.35 -20.37 -3.95
CA GLN A 638 24.26 -19.72 -3.21
C GLN A 638 22.93 -20.31 -3.69
N VAL A 639 22.27 -21.11 -2.85
CA VAL A 639 21.09 -21.87 -3.26
C VAL A 639 19.88 -20.97 -3.54
N GLN A 640 19.62 -19.96 -2.70
CA GLN A 640 18.39 -19.16 -2.81
C GLN A 640 18.31 -18.31 -4.09
N PRO A 641 19.36 -17.56 -4.52
CA PRO A 641 19.32 -16.80 -5.77
C PRO A 641 19.14 -17.68 -7.02
N LEU A 642 19.67 -18.91 -6.96
CA LEU A 642 19.51 -19.92 -8.02
C LEU A 642 18.08 -20.46 -8.06
N ILE A 643 17.52 -20.92 -6.93
CA ILE A 643 16.14 -21.44 -6.89
C ILE A 643 15.11 -20.35 -7.22
N LYS A 644 15.29 -19.09 -6.77
CA LYS A 644 14.46 -17.96 -7.22
C LYS A 644 14.52 -17.78 -8.75
N THR A 645 15.67 -18.05 -9.38
CA THR A 645 15.83 -17.95 -10.84
C THR A 645 15.22 -19.16 -11.56
N LEU A 646 15.22 -20.35 -10.96
CA LEU A 646 14.50 -21.54 -11.45
C LEU A 646 12.99 -21.34 -11.47
N THR A 647 12.37 -20.91 -10.35
CA THR A 647 10.92 -20.70 -10.27
C THR A 647 10.45 -19.63 -11.25
N PHE A 648 11.21 -18.55 -11.42
CA PHE A 648 10.99 -17.56 -12.48
C PHE A 648 10.93 -18.19 -13.88
N ASN A 649 11.90 -19.04 -14.20
CA ASN A 649 12.02 -19.68 -15.51
C ASN A 649 10.86 -20.63 -15.80
N VAL A 650 10.47 -21.46 -14.83
CA VAL A 650 9.32 -22.38 -14.93
C VAL A 650 8.03 -21.59 -15.22
N ILE A 651 7.77 -20.51 -14.49
CA ILE A 651 6.58 -19.67 -14.68
C ILE A 651 6.58 -18.99 -16.06
N CYS A 652 7.74 -18.48 -16.50
CA CYS A 652 7.90 -17.88 -17.83
C CYS A 652 7.58 -18.88 -18.95
N SER A 653 8.11 -20.11 -18.85
CA SER A 653 7.78 -21.21 -19.77
C SER A 653 6.28 -21.54 -19.75
N LEU A 654 5.74 -21.93 -18.59
CA LEU A 654 4.43 -22.59 -18.52
C LEU A 654 3.24 -21.64 -18.66
N LEU A 655 3.26 -20.51 -17.97
CA LEU A 655 2.08 -19.65 -17.84
C LEU A 655 2.07 -18.52 -18.87
N PHE A 656 3.21 -18.19 -19.47
CA PHE A 656 3.33 -17.07 -20.42
C PHE A 656 3.89 -17.47 -21.79
N GLY A 657 4.41 -18.69 -21.96
CA GLY A 657 5.02 -19.14 -23.21
C GLY A 657 6.28 -18.35 -23.60
N ILE A 658 6.98 -17.79 -22.61
CA ILE A 658 8.23 -17.04 -22.77
C ILE A 658 9.37 -18.05 -22.60
N GLU A 659 9.75 -18.75 -23.67
CA GLU A 659 10.85 -19.72 -23.71
C GLU A 659 12.22 -19.12 -23.36
N ARG A 660 13.26 -19.95 -23.26
CA ARG A 660 14.62 -19.53 -22.88
C ARG A 660 15.22 -18.58 -23.91
N GLY A 661 15.90 -17.52 -23.45
CA GLY A 661 16.64 -16.59 -24.30
C GLY A 661 16.45 -15.10 -23.94
N PRO A 662 17.00 -14.17 -24.74
CA PRO A 662 17.22 -12.78 -24.36
C PRO A 662 15.98 -12.02 -23.87
N LYS A 663 14.79 -12.40 -24.34
CA LYS A 663 13.53 -11.78 -23.91
C LYS A 663 13.19 -12.12 -22.46
N ARG A 664 13.42 -13.37 -22.02
CA ARG A 664 13.29 -13.80 -20.61
C ARG A 664 14.35 -13.11 -19.75
N ASP A 665 15.59 -13.07 -20.23
CA ASP A 665 16.74 -12.52 -19.51
C ASP A 665 16.63 -11.01 -19.25
N LYS A 666 16.01 -10.26 -20.18
CA LYS A 666 15.72 -8.81 -20.03
C LYS A 666 14.69 -8.52 -18.92
N ILE A 667 13.78 -9.45 -18.63
CA ILE A 667 12.68 -9.27 -17.66
C ILE A 667 13.19 -9.44 -16.22
N LEU A 668 13.99 -10.47 -15.96
CA LEU A 668 14.40 -10.89 -14.61
C LEU A 668 15.07 -9.78 -13.76
N PRO A 669 15.99 -8.93 -14.28
CA PRO A 669 16.62 -7.87 -13.48
C PRO A 669 15.65 -6.77 -13.07
N HIS A 670 14.70 -6.40 -13.93
CA HIS A 670 13.67 -5.41 -13.59
C HIS A 670 12.65 -5.99 -12.61
N PHE A 671 12.27 -7.25 -12.81
CA PHE A 671 11.37 -7.96 -11.93
C PHE A 671 11.94 -8.11 -10.50
N LYS A 672 13.21 -8.50 -10.34
CA LYS A 672 13.89 -8.59 -9.02
C LYS A 672 13.79 -7.29 -8.21
N HIS A 673 14.22 -6.16 -8.79
CA HIS A 673 14.15 -4.84 -8.13
C HIS A 673 12.72 -4.36 -7.87
N MET A 674 11.73 -4.85 -8.62
CA MET A 674 10.32 -4.52 -8.39
C MET A 674 9.79 -5.24 -7.14
N ILE A 675 10.06 -6.55 -7.00
CA ILE A 675 9.61 -7.37 -5.87
C ILE A 675 10.15 -6.83 -4.53
N GLU A 676 11.40 -6.34 -4.49
CA GLU A 676 11.99 -5.69 -3.31
C GLU A 676 11.09 -4.60 -2.70
N GLY A 677 10.33 -3.86 -3.53
CA GLY A 677 9.52 -2.74 -3.07
C GLY A 677 8.16 -3.13 -2.44
N VAL A 678 7.71 -4.38 -2.62
CA VAL A 678 6.31 -4.79 -2.39
C VAL A 678 5.83 -4.58 -0.95
N LEU A 679 6.66 -4.84 0.07
CA LEU A 679 6.36 -4.53 1.48
C LEU A 679 7.21 -3.37 2.06
N ALA A 680 7.71 -2.47 1.20
CA ALA A 680 8.36 -1.25 1.67
C ALA A 680 7.34 -0.23 2.19
N ILE A 681 7.77 0.72 3.03
CA ILE A 681 6.91 1.85 3.45
C ILE A 681 6.57 2.68 2.18
N PRO A 682 5.29 3.00 1.88
CA PRO A 682 4.83 3.52 0.58
C PRO A 682 5.20 5.00 0.27
N ILE A 683 6.31 5.48 0.82
CA ILE A 683 6.88 6.82 0.64
C ILE A 683 7.72 6.83 -0.63
N ASN A 684 7.31 7.60 -1.64
CA ASN A 684 7.97 7.65 -2.94
C ASN A 684 9.05 8.75 -2.99
N LEU A 685 10.23 8.48 -2.41
CA LEU A 685 11.41 9.36 -2.43
C LEU A 685 12.63 8.62 -3.02
N PRO A 686 13.57 9.29 -3.72
CA PRO A 686 14.60 8.64 -4.56
C PRO A 686 15.49 7.57 -3.89
N PHE A 687 15.67 7.66 -2.58
CA PHE A 687 16.49 6.72 -1.79
C PHE A 687 15.71 5.51 -1.24
N THR A 688 14.38 5.50 -1.34
CA THR A 688 13.53 4.48 -0.72
C THR A 688 13.42 3.20 -1.56
N GLN A 689 13.31 2.06 -0.87
CA GLN A 689 13.04 0.75 -1.47
C GLN A 689 11.72 0.75 -2.29
N PHE A 690 10.71 1.49 -1.83
CA PHE A 690 9.45 1.68 -2.56
C PHE A 690 9.64 2.44 -3.88
N ASN A 691 10.42 3.53 -3.90
CA ASN A 691 10.74 4.25 -5.14
C ASN A 691 11.50 3.37 -6.13
N ARG A 692 12.50 2.59 -5.68
CA ARG A 692 13.21 1.63 -6.54
C ARG A 692 12.25 0.62 -7.17
N GLY A 693 11.31 0.06 -6.39
CA GLY A 693 10.29 -0.85 -6.89
C GLY A 693 9.36 -0.22 -7.95
N ILE A 694 8.94 1.03 -7.74
CA ILE A 694 8.14 1.80 -8.72
C ILE A 694 8.94 2.10 -10.01
N LEU A 695 10.21 2.47 -9.90
CA LEU A 695 11.08 2.69 -11.07
C LEU A 695 11.38 1.39 -11.83
N ALA A 696 11.48 0.27 -11.12
CA ALA A 696 11.63 -1.06 -11.72
C ALA A 696 10.34 -1.50 -12.46
N ARG A 697 9.16 -1.33 -11.85
CA ARG A 697 7.86 -1.55 -12.52
C ARG A 697 7.75 -0.74 -13.82
N ARG A 698 8.15 0.54 -13.80
CA ARG A 698 8.14 1.41 -15.00
C ARG A 698 9.02 0.91 -16.15
N LYS A 699 10.07 0.12 -15.88
CA LYS A 699 10.89 -0.54 -16.91
C LYS A 699 10.35 -1.90 -17.35
N LEU A 700 9.65 -2.60 -16.44
CA LEU A 700 9.05 -3.90 -16.70
C LEU A 700 7.77 -3.80 -17.57
N VAL A 701 6.86 -2.87 -17.26
CA VAL A 701 5.54 -2.76 -17.89
C VAL A 701 5.61 -2.68 -19.44
N PRO A 702 6.48 -1.86 -20.07
CA PRO A 702 6.59 -1.84 -21.54
C PRO A 702 6.93 -3.21 -22.15
N ILE A 703 7.81 -3.99 -21.51
CA ILE A 703 8.21 -5.32 -22.00
C ILE A 703 7.03 -6.31 -21.94
N ILE A 704 6.13 -6.15 -20.97
CA ILE A 704 4.90 -6.95 -20.85
C ILE A 704 3.85 -6.48 -21.86
N LEU A 705 3.73 -5.18 -22.12
CA LEU A 705 2.83 -4.66 -23.16
C LEU A 705 3.26 -5.11 -24.57
N ASP A 706 4.57 -5.14 -24.86
CA ASP A 706 5.10 -5.73 -26.10
C ASP A 706 4.75 -7.23 -26.23
N LEU A 707 4.81 -8.00 -25.13
CA LEU A 707 4.38 -9.42 -25.10
C LEU A 707 2.86 -9.60 -25.30
N ILE A 708 2.05 -8.66 -24.83
CA ILE A 708 0.59 -8.67 -25.03
C ILE A 708 0.28 -8.36 -26.50
N ARG A 709 0.98 -7.37 -27.11
CA ARG A 709 0.83 -7.02 -28.52
C ARG A 709 1.20 -8.18 -29.44
N GLU A 710 2.38 -8.79 -29.27
CA GLU A 710 2.81 -9.95 -30.08
C GLU A 710 1.82 -11.13 -30.03
N LYS A 711 1.20 -11.38 -28.87
CA LYS A 711 0.20 -12.44 -28.72
C LYS A 711 -1.18 -12.05 -29.28
N ARG A 712 -1.51 -10.76 -29.34
CA ARG A 712 -2.70 -10.24 -30.03
C ARG A 712 -2.55 -10.37 -31.55
N GLU A 713 -1.43 -9.90 -32.10
CA GLU A 713 -1.07 -10.03 -33.52
C GLU A 713 -1.13 -11.51 -33.96
N ALA A 714 -0.47 -12.41 -33.22
CA ALA A 714 -0.48 -13.85 -33.53
C ALA A 714 -1.85 -14.54 -33.35
N LEU A 715 -2.80 -13.95 -32.60
CA LEU A 715 -4.18 -14.44 -32.50
C LEU A 715 -5.02 -14.03 -33.71
N GLU A 716 -4.79 -12.83 -34.25
CA GLU A 716 -5.50 -12.27 -35.40
C GLU A 716 -5.08 -12.97 -36.71
N GLU A 717 -3.80 -13.28 -36.87
CA GLU A 717 -3.27 -14.10 -37.97
C GLU A 717 -3.89 -15.51 -38.03
N GLN A 718 -4.18 -16.12 -36.87
CA GLN A 718 -4.60 -17.53 -36.75
C GLN A 718 -6.12 -17.77 -36.90
N LYS A 719 -6.87 -16.79 -37.42
CA LYS A 719 -8.30 -16.85 -37.84
C LYS A 719 -9.09 -18.06 -37.32
N HIS A 720 -9.45 -18.01 -36.04
CA HIS A 720 -10.32 -18.96 -35.32
C HIS A 720 -9.78 -20.40 -35.09
N GLN A 721 -8.52 -20.72 -35.41
CA GLN A 721 -7.88 -21.99 -34.99
C GLN A 721 -6.93 -21.85 -33.79
N ALA A 722 -6.95 -20.70 -33.11
CA ALA A 722 -6.15 -20.46 -31.91
C ALA A 722 -6.54 -21.39 -30.74
N ASN A 723 -5.66 -22.33 -30.37
CA ASN A 723 -5.86 -23.17 -29.20
C ASN A 723 -5.83 -22.33 -27.91
N HIS A 724 -7.01 -22.10 -27.31
CA HIS A 724 -7.22 -21.28 -26.11
C HIS A 724 -6.52 -21.79 -24.83
N HIS A 725 -5.72 -22.86 -24.90
CA HIS A 725 -4.93 -23.41 -23.79
C HIS A 725 -3.42 -23.20 -23.95
N LYS A 726 -2.96 -22.33 -24.88
CA LYS A 726 -1.53 -22.10 -25.14
C LYS A 726 -0.79 -21.41 -24.00
N ASP A 727 -1.32 -20.31 -23.45
CA ASP A 727 -0.78 -19.59 -22.29
C ASP A 727 -1.81 -18.63 -21.66
N LEU A 728 -1.53 -18.12 -20.46
CA LEU A 728 -2.45 -17.27 -19.69
C LEU A 728 -2.73 -15.92 -20.34
N ILE A 729 -1.76 -15.30 -21.03
CA ILE A 729 -1.94 -14.02 -21.71
C ILE A 729 -2.93 -14.21 -22.87
N THR A 730 -2.67 -15.24 -23.68
CA THR A 730 -3.56 -15.68 -24.77
C THR A 730 -4.98 -15.95 -24.23
N LYS A 731 -5.14 -16.60 -23.07
CA LYS A 731 -6.45 -16.83 -22.47
C LYS A 731 -7.15 -15.54 -22.04
N LEU A 732 -6.44 -14.62 -21.40
CA LEU A 732 -6.98 -13.34 -20.93
C LEU A 732 -7.42 -12.44 -22.12
N LEU A 733 -6.66 -12.48 -23.23
CA LEU A 733 -7.01 -11.86 -24.52
C LEU A 733 -8.23 -12.50 -25.19
N CYS A 734 -8.43 -13.82 -25.03
CA CYS A 734 -9.60 -14.54 -25.53
C CYS A 734 -10.86 -14.40 -24.66
N MET A 735 -10.83 -13.70 -23.52
CA MET A 735 -12.03 -13.52 -22.69
C MET A 735 -13.03 -12.58 -23.37
N ARG A 736 -14.32 -12.92 -23.26
CA ARG A 736 -15.43 -12.16 -23.83
C ARG A 736 -16.55 -11.97 -22.81
N ASN A 737 -17.24 -10.83 -22.92
CA ASN A 737 -18.47 -10.52 -22.21
C ASN A 737 -19.65 -11.26 -22.84
N GLU A 738 -20.81 -11.23 -22.17
CA GLU A 738 -22.06 -11.81 -22.67
C GLU A 738 -22.56 -11.14 -23.97
N ASP A 739 -22.15 -9.89 -24.21
CA ASP A 739 -22.37 -9.12 -25.44
C ASP A 739 -21.32 -9.36 -26.56
N GLY A 740 -20.29 -10.18 -26.30
CA GLY A 740 -19.22 -10.47 -27.26
C GLY A 740 -18.04 -9.48 -27.28
N SER A 741 -18.04 -8.42 -26.47
CA SER A 741 -16.90 -7.50 -26.32
C SER A 741 -15.75 -8.11 -25.50
N THR A 742 -14.54 -7.53 -25.58
CA THR A 742 -13.34 -7.98 -24.85
C THR A 742 -13.38 -7.56 -23.38
N THR A 743 -13.36 -8.53 -22.45
CA THR A 743 -13.52 -8.21 -21.01
C THR A 743 -12.26 -7.66 -20.33
N THR A 744 -11.07 -7.88 -20.90
CA THR A 744 -9.81 -7.74 -20.15
C THR A 744 -8.92 -6.65 -20.76
N SER A 745 -8.93 -5.45 -20.17
CA SER A 745 -8.02 -4.34 -20.53
C SER A 745 -6.53 -4.73 -20.40
N ASP A 746 -5.64 -4.19 -21.25
CA ASP A 746 -4.20 -4.53 -21.23
C ASP A 746 -3.52 -4.21 -19.88
N LYS A 747 -4.04 -3.23 -19.14
CA LYS A 747 -3.67 -2.94 -17.74
C LYS A 747 -4.05 -4.07 -16.78
N GLU A 748 -5.23 -4.68 -16.94
CA GLU A 748 -5.62 -5.89 -16.18
C GLU A 748 -4.75 -7.09 -16.54
N ILE A 749 -4.47 -7.29 -17.82
CA ILE A 749 -3.60 -8.37 -18.28
C ILE A 749 -2.19 -8.20 -17.67
N THR A 750 -1.63 -6.99 -17.76
CA THR A 750 -0.31 -6.64 -17.19
C THR A 750 -0.26 -6.83 -15.66
N ASP A 751 -1.26 -6.32 -14.93
CA ASP A 751 -1.33 -6.42 -13.46
C ASP A 751 -1.45 -7.88 -12.99
N ASN A 752 -2.17 -8.73 -13.73
CA ASN A 752 -2.28 -10.16 -13.42
C ASN A 752 -1.03 -10.96 -13.81
N ILE A 753 -0.38 -10.66 -14.93
CA ILE A 753 0.94 -11.24 -15.27
C ILE A 753 1.93 -10.96 -14.14
N ILE A 754 2.06 -9.69 -13.74
CA ILE A 754 2.98 -9.25 -12.67
C ILE A 754 2.68 -9.97 -11.34
N LEU A 755 1.40 -10.11 -10.96
CA LEU A 755 1.01 -10.86 -9.76
C LEU A 755 1.37 -12.35 -9.85
N VAL A 756 1.06 -13.01 -10.97
CA VAL A 756 1.28 -14.45 -11.13
C VAL A 756 2.78 -14.77 -11.17
N MET A 757 3.58 -13.92 -11.80
CA MET A 757 5.05 -13.96 -11.69
C MET A 757 5.49 -13.82 -10.22
N ALA A 758 5.01 -12.80 -9.50
CA ALA A 758 5.36 -12.55 -8.10
C ALA A 758 5.02 -13.72 -7.17
N ALA A 759 3.84 -14.33 -7.37
CA ALA A 759 3.34 -15.41 -6.53
C ALA A 759 4.25 -16.65 -6.58
N GLY A 760 4.50 -17.22 -7.77
CA GLY A 760 5.30 -18.43 -7.89
C GLY A 760 6.81 -18.20 -7.72
N TYR A 761 7.31 -17.02 -8.11
CA TYR A 761 8.73 -16.67 -7.98
C TYR A 761 9.23 -16.83 -6.55
N ASP A 762 8.55 -16.17 -5.60
CA ASP A 762 9.05 -15.95 -4.25
C ASP A 762 8.55 -17.01 -3.26
N THR A 763 7.36 -17.60 -3.47
CA THR A 763 6.77 -18.56 -2.51
C THR A 763 7.35 -19.97 -2.62
N THR A 764 7.38 -20.57 -3.82
CA THR A 764 7.93 -21.93 -3.99
C THR A 764 9.44 -21.96 -3.71
N SER A 765 10.16 -20.91 -4.11
CA SER A 765 11.61 -20.81 -3.91
C SER A 765 12.00 -20.67 -2.44
N ALA A 766 11.22 -19.96 -1.63
CA ALA A 766 11.43 -19.89 -0.18
C ALA A 766 11.26 -21.27 0.48
N LEU A 767 10.18 -21.99 0.18
CA LEU A 767 9.94 -23.33 0.70
C LEU A 767 11.04 -24.33 0.27
N LEU A 768 11.41 -24.33 -1.01
CA LEU A 768 12.50 -25.17 -1.53
C LEU A 768 13.82 -24.85 -0.82
N THR A 769 14.17 -23.58 -0.63
CA THR A 769 15.38 -23.17 0.10
C THR A 769 15.37 -23.70 1.55
N CYS A 770 14.23 -23.61 2.24
CA CYS A 770 14.06 -24.18 3.57
C CYS A 770 14.18 -25.71 3.60
N LEU A 771 13.71 -26.41 2.56
CA LEU A 771 13.88 -27.86 2.42
C LEU A 771 15.34 -28.28 2.19
N VAL A 772 16.09 -27.57 1.33
CA VAL A 772 17.54 -27.83 1.15
C VAL A 772 18.29 -27.65 2.47
N ARG A 773 17.96 -26.61 3.25
CA ARG A 773 18.51 -26.40 4.60
C ARG A 773 18.13 -27.52 5.56
N LEU A 774 16.87 -27.95 5.59
CA LEU A 774 16.41 -29.03 6.48
C LEU A 774 17.20 -30.31 6.23
N LEU A 775 17.27 -30.72 4.97
CA LEU A 775 17.94 -31.95 4.55
C LEU A 775 19.44 -31.95 4.88
N ALA A 776 20.10 -30.78 4.80
CA ALA A 776 21.49 -30.60 5.22
C ALA A 776 21.73 -30.64 6.75
N ASN A 777 20.67 -30.64 7.58
CA ASN A 777 20.77 -30.64 9.04
C ASN A 777 20.06 -31.82 9.73
N ASN A 778 19.27 -32.62 8.99
CA ASN A 778 18.53 -33.75 9.55
C ASN A 778 18.73 -35.01 8.70
N GLU A 779 19.76 -35.77 9.07
CA GLU A 779 20.20 -37.00 8.40
C GLU A 779 19.09 -38.05 8.33
N SER A 780 18.30 -38.22 9.40
CA SER A 780 17.19 -39.20 9.43
C SER A 780 16.09 -38.87 8.42
N ILE A 781 15.75 -37.59 8.24
CA ILE A 781 14.79 -37.17 7.21
C ILE A 781 15.42 -37.30 5.83
N TYR A 782 16.70 -36.95 5.67
CA TYR A 782 17.43 -37.10 4.41
C TYR A 782 17.49 -38.56 3.97
N SER A 783 17.87 -39.50 4.82
CA SER A 783 17.98 -40.93 4.47
C SER A 783 16.64 -41.54 4.07
N THR A 784 15.56 -41.25 4.81
CA THR A 784 14.21 -41.74 4.46
C THR A 784 13.70 -41.13 3.15
N LEU A 785 14.00 -39.85 2.89
CA LEU A 785 13.62 -39.18 1.65
C LEU A 785 14.45 -39.67 0.45
N VAL A 786 15.75 -39.89 0.61
CA VAL A 786 16.61 -40.49 -0.41
C VAL A 786 16.08 -41.87 -0.80
N HIS A 787 15.70 -42.72 0.17
CA HIS A 787 15.15 -44.05 -0.11
C HIS A 787 13.91 -44.00 -1.02
N GLU A 788 12.92 -43.16 -0.69
CA GLU A 788 11.72 -42.96 -1.53
C GLU A 788 12.08 -42.49 -2.95
N GLN A 789 13.06 -41.59 -3.08
CA GLN A 789 13.45 -41.04 -4.38
C GLN A 789 14.31 -41.99 -5.21
N GLU A 790 15.06 -42.90 -4.58
CA GLU A 790 15.80 -43.96 -5.26
C GLU A 790 14.91 -45.09 -5.78
N GLU A 791 13.83 -45.45 -5.08
CA GLU A 791 12.83 -46.39 -5.61
C GLU A 791 12.21 -45.88 -6.93
N ILE A 792 11.97 -44.57 -7.03
CA ILE A 792 11.50 -43.94 -8.27
C ILE A 792 12.63 -43.93 -9.32
N ALA A 793 13.86 -43.55 -8.94
CA ALA A 793 14.98 -43.47 -9.87
C ALA A 793 15.39 -44.83 -10.48
N LYS A 794 15.28 -45.93 -9.72
CA LYS A 794 15.56 -47.30 -10.21
C LYS A 794 14.66 -47.75 -11.36
N ASN A 795 13.49 -47.13 -11.51
CA ASN A 795 12.48 -47.47 -12.53
C ASN A 795 12.50 -46.54 -13.75
N LYS A 796 13.54 -45.72 -13.93
CA LYS A 796 13.65 -44.73 -15.02
C LYS A 796 15.03 -44.75 -15.67
N ALA A 797 15.09 -44.49 -16.98
CA ALA A 797 16.35 -44.39 -17.72
C ALA A 797 17.11 -43.08 -17.38
N HIS A 798 18.42 -43.08 -17.62
CA HIS A 798 19.25 -41.91 -17.31
C HIS A 798 18.85 -40.68 -18.15
N GLY A 799 18.35 -39.64 -17.47
CA GLY A 799 17.87 -38.40 -18.10
C GLY A 799 16.38 -38.41 -18.49
N GLU A 800 15.69 -39.55 -18.35
CA GLU A 800 14.26 -39.67 -18.62
C GLU A 800 13.45 -38.72 -17.74
N ALA A 801 12.52 -37.97 -18.34
CA ALA A 801 11.71 -36.98 -17.66
C ALA A 801 10.77 -37.60 -16.59
N LEU A 802 10.52 -36.87 -15.51
CA LEU A 802 9.51 -37.28 -14.51
C LEU A 802 8.10 -37.27 -15.11
N THR A 803 7.29 -38.26 -14.71
CA THR A 803 5.86 -38.33 -15.05
C THR A 803 5.00 -37.88 -13.87
N TRP A 804 3.70 -37.63 -14.12
CA TRP A 804 2.75 -37.39 -13.03
C TRP A 804 2.67 -38.57 -12.04
N GLU A 805 2.78 -39.81 -12.52
CA GLU A 805 2.73 -41.00 -11.67
C GLU A 805 3.95 -41.10 -10.74
N ASP A 806 5.11 -40.64 -11.21
CA ASP A 806 6.32 -40.56 -10.36
C ASP A 806 6.11 -39.59 -9.20
N LEU A 807 5.45 -38.45 -9.43
CA LEU A 807 5.14 -37.48 -8.38
C LEU A 807 4.10 -38.00 -7.36
N THR A 808 3.16 -38.87 -7.74
CA THR A 808 2.20 -39.44 -6.77
C THR A 808 2.79 -40.52 -5.87
N LYS A 809 3.99 -41.03 -6.21
CA LYS A 809 4.75 -41.97 -5.36
C LYS A 809 5.47 -41.26 -4.20
N MET A 810 5.82 -39.97 -4.36
CA MET A 810 6.63 -39.15 -3.43
C MET A 810 5.88 -38.70 -2.14
N LYS A 811 5.32 -39.66 -1.39
CA LYS A 811 4.40 -39.44 -0.26
C LYS A 811 5.08 -38.98 1.01
N TYR A 812 6.31 -39.41 1.30
CA TYR A 812 7.12 -38.91 2.40
C TYR A 812 7.65 -37.51 2.09
N THR A 813 8.14 -37.28 0.88
CA THR A 813 8.59 -35.96 0.40
C THR A 813 7.50 -34.90 0.55
N TRP A 814 6.24 -35.21 0.20
CA TRP A 814 5.12 -34.27 0.41
C TRP A 814 4.76 -34.05 1.90
N ARG A 815 4.95 -35.06 2.77
CA ARG A 815 4.77 -34.89 4.23
C ARG A 815 5.84 -33.99 4.83
N VAL A 816 7.10 -34.15 4.43
CA VAL A 816 8.21 -33.26 4.80
C VAL A 816 7.95 -31.83 4.30
N ALA A 817 7.45 -31.66 3.06
CA ALA A 817 7.05 -30.35 2.56
C ALA A 817 5.86 -29.74 3.34
N SER A 818 4.90 -30.55 3.77
CA SER A 818 3.75 -30.12 4.57
C SER A 818 4.14 -29.66 5.97
N GLU A 819 5.06 -30.36 6.64
CA GLU A 819 5.59 -29.95 7.95
C GLU A 819 6.48 -28.70 7.85
N MET A 820 7.25 -28.56 6.76
CA MET A 820 7.95 -27.30 6.49
C MET A 820 6.99 -26.13 6.21
N LEU A 821 5.85 -26.38 5.55
CA LEU A 821 4.78 -25.38 5.38
C LEU A 821 4.05 -25.05 6.69
N ARG A 822 4.03 -25.95 7.68
CA ARG A 822 3.52 -25.68 9.03
C ARG A 822 4.47 -24.74 9.78
N ILE A 823 5.75 -25.11 9.87
CA ILE A 823 6.75 -24.40 10.68
C ILE A 823 7.24 -23.10 10.00
N ASN A 824 7.38 -23.09 8.67
CA ASN A 824 7.84 -21.95 7.89
C ASN A 824 6.92 -21.68 6.66
N PRO A 825 5.65 -21.29 6.88
CA PRO A 825 4.80 -20.82 5.79
C PRO A 825 5.47 -19.60 5.11
N PRO A 826 5.52 -19.53 3.76
CA PRO A 826 6.06 -18.35 3.08
C PRO A 826 5.24 -17.08 3.37
N VAL A 827 3.91 -17.17 3.25
CA VAL A 827 2.97 -16.08 3.57
C VAL A 827 2.55 -16.17 5.03
N ASN A 828 3.02 -15.25 5.87
CA ASN A 828 2.77 -15.31 7.31
C ASN A 828 1.52 -14.50 7.73
N LEU A 829 1.25 -13.39 7.04
CA LEU A 829 0.23 -12.40 7.41
C LEU A 829 -0.84 -12.29 6.32
N ASN A 830 -2.12 -12.28 6.69
CA ASN A 830 -3.24 -12.04 5.78
C ASN A 830 -4.08 -10.86 6.27
N PHE A 831 -4.36 -9.89 5.39
CA PHE A 831 -5.18 -8.72 5.69
C PHE A 831 -6.56 -8.82 5.01
N ARG A 832 -7.58 -8.29 5.69
CA ARG A 832 -8.93 -7.97 5.16
C ARG A 832 -9.30 -6.55 5.53
N ARG A 833 -10.34 -6.01 4.91
CA ARG A 833 -11.02 -4.77 5.33
C ARG A 833 -12.50 -5.03 5.57
N THR A 834 -13.03 -4.48 6.66
CA THR A 834 -14.47 -4.49 6.97
C THR A 834 -15.23 -3.53 6.07
N MET A 835 -16.33 -4.00 5.47
CA MET A 835 -17.20 -3.21 4.60
C MET A 835 -18.42 -2.63 5.35
N GLN A 836 -18.68 -3.17 6.54
CA GLN A 836 -19.68 -2.78 7.53
C GLN A 836 -19.11 -3.02 8.94
N ASP A 837 -19.80 -2.54 9.97
CA ASP A 837 -19.51 -2.98 11.34
C ASP A 837 -19.76 -4.49 11.47
N ILE A 838 -18.88 -5.17 12.19
CA ILE A 838 -19.01 -6.59 12.54
C ILE A 838 -18.82 -6.78 14.04
N GLU A 839 -19.53 -7.74 14.62
CA GLU A 839 -19.30 -8.18 16.00
C GLU A 839 -18.47 -9.48 15.99
N TYR A 840 -17.38 -9.50 16.77
CA TYR A 840 -16.48 -10.65 16.87
C TYR A 840 -15.92 -10.75 18.30
N GLY A 841 -16.20 -11.87 18.98
CA GLY A 841 -15.74 -12.11 20.36
C GLY A 841 -16.25 -11.07 21.37
N GLY A 842 -17.48 -10.57 21.19
CA GLY A 842 -18.09 -9.52 22.01
C GLY A 842 -17.62 -8.08 21.71
N PHE A 843 -16.57 -7.92 20.89
CA PHE A 843 -16.10 -6.61 20.42
C PHE A 843 -16.72 -6.24 19.08
N ILE A 844 -16.85 -4.94 18.83
CA ILE A 844 -17.19 -4.40 17.51
C ILE A 844 -15.90 -4.05 16.77
N ILE A 845 -15.76 -4.55 15.54
CA ILE A 845 -14.74 -4.10 14.58
C ILE A 845 -15.46 -3.18 13.58
N PRO A 846 -15.22 -1.85 13.62
CA PRO A 846 -16.00 -0.92 12.79
C PRO A 846 -15.71 -1.05 11.30
N LYS A 847 -16.63 -0.53 10.47
CA LYS A 847 -16.45 -0.36 9.02
C LYS A 847 -15.12 0.33 8.66
N GLY A 848 -14.46 -0.15 7.60
CA GLY A 848 -13.22 0.42 7.06
C GLY A 848 -11.93 0.00 7.78
N TRP A 849 -12.02 -0.59 8.97
CA TRP A 849 -10.86 -1.13 9.70
C TRP A 849 -10.28 -2.35 8.96
N GLN A 850 -9.00 -2.60 9.18
CA GLN A 850 -8.36 -3.85 8.77
C GLN A 850 -8.58 -4.96 9.79
N VAL A 851 -8.62 -6.20 9.32
CA VAL A 851 -8.46 -7.40 10.14
C VAL A 851 -7.20 -8.13 9.69
N LEU A 852 -6.32 -8.44 10.64
CA LEU A 852 -5.07 -9.18 10.44
C LEU A 852 -5.15 -10.54 11.14
N ILE A 853 -4.86 -11.61 10.41
CA ILE A 853 -4.54 -12.93 10.99
C ILE A 853 -3.09 -13.34 10.66
N SER A 854 -2.48 -14.10 11.58
CA SER A 854 -1.25 -14.85 11.30
C SER A 854 -1.57 -16.33 11.09
N GLN A 855 -0.95 -16.93 10.08
CA GLN A 855 -1.00 -18.38 9.85
C GLN A 855 -0.04 -19.12 10.79
N SER A 856 1.20 -18.63 10.95
CA SER A 856 2.21 -19.22 11.84
C SER A 856 1.72 -19.33 13.28
N MET A 857 1.01 -18.33 13.80
CA MET A 857 0.41 -18.35 15.15
C MET A 857 -0.63 -19.45 15.35
N THR A 858 -1.30 -19.93 14.29
CA THR A 858 -2.21 -21.08 14.36
C THR A 858 -1.46 -22.40 14.12
N HIS A 859 -0.48 -22.40 13.22
CA HIS A 859 0.37 -23.55 12.90
C HIS A 859 1.33 -23.95 14.04
N MET A 860 1.63 -23.01 14.93
CA MET A 860 2.53 -23.16 16.08
C MET A 860 1.76 -23.22 17.42
N ASN A 861 0.44 -23.37 17.41
CA ASN A 861 -0.31 -23.56 18.65
C ASN A 861 -0.16 -24.99 19.19
N ASN A 862 0.31 -25.12 20.43
CA ASN A 862 0.50 -26.41 21.11
C ASN A 862 -0.83 -27.17 21.34
N ASP A 863 -1.95 -26.46 21.49
CA ASP A 863 -3.30 -27.06 21.65
C ASP A 863 -3.82 -27.73 20.35
N ILE A 864 -3.08 -27.58 19.25
CA ILE A 864 -3.44 -28.03 17.90
C ILE A 864 -2.36 -28.97 17.34
N PHE A 865 -1.09 -28.65 17.58
CA PHE A 865 0.08 -29.42 17.17
C PHE A 865 0.99 -29.62 18.39
N GLU A 866 0.94 -30.81 19.00
CA GLU A 866 1.80 -31.22 20.12
C GLU A 866 3.29 -31.02 19.78
N ASP A 867 4.07 -30.44 20.70
CA ASP A 867 5.45 -30.00 20.47
C ASP A 867 5.60 -29.22 19.14
N PRO A 868 4.99 -28.05 18.97
CA PRO A 868 4.84 -27.39 17.67
C PRO A 868 6.19 -26.97 17.05
N THR A 869 7.26 -26.85 17.85
CA THR A 869 8.63 -26.61 17.39
C THR A 869 9.38 -27.86 16.93
N MET A 870 8.88 -29.07 17.24
CA MET A 870 9.43 -30.32 16.71
C MET A 870 8.98 -30.50 15.26
N PHE A 871 9.95 -30.72 14.37
CA PHE A 871 9.71 -31.07 12.97
C PHE A 871 9.38 -32.56 12.85
N ASP A 872 8.09 -32.89 12.69
CA ASP A 872 7.62 -34.26 12.50
C ASP A 872 6.73 -34.41 11.24
N PRO A 873 7.22 -35.10 10.19
CA PRO A 873 6.40 -35.46 9.03
C PRO A 873 5.23 -36.42 9.31
N LYS A 874 5.22 -37.15 10.44
CA LYS A 874 4.17 -38.15 10.72
C LYS A 874 2.82 -37.49 11.00
N ARG A 875 2.80 -36.24 11.47
CA ARG A 875 1.59 -35.37 11.55
C ARG A 875 0.73 -35.36 10.28
N PHE A 876 1.33 -35.61 9.11
CA PHE A 876 0.66 -35.63 7.80
C PHE A 876 0.49 -37.04 7.21
N GLU A 877 0.57 -38.10 8.03
CA GLU A 877 0.23 -39.46 7.60
C GLU A 877 -1.28 -39.66 7.44
N LYS A 878 -1.67 -40.59 6.55
CA LYS A 878 -3.07 -40.92 6.25
C LYS A 878 -3.89 -41.34 7.49
N HIS A 879 -3.21 -41.87 8.51
CA HIS A 879 -3.80 -42.37 9.75
C HIS A 879 -3.51 -41.47 10.96
N ALA A 880 -2.84 -40.32 10.76
CA ALA A 880 -2.60 -39.35 11.83
C ALA A 880 -3.90 -38.60 12.19
N PRO A 881 -4.09 -38.20 13.46
CA PRO A 881 -5.18 -37.32 13.86
C PRO A 881 -5.17 -36.03 13.03
N GLN A 882 -6.28 -35.76 12.34
CA GLN A 882 -6.37 -34.57 11.50
C GLN A 882 -6.61 -33.33 12.37
N PRO A 883 -5.86 -32.23 12.18
CA PRO A 883 -6.05 -31.01 12.97
C PRO A 883 -7.41 -30.37 12.65
N PRO A 884 -8.02 -29.60 13.59
CA PRO A 884 -9.33 -29.00 13.38
C PRO A 884 -9.41 -28.15 12.10
N PRO A 885 -10.57 -28.05 11.44
CA PRO A 885 -10.73 -27.24 10.23
C PRO A 885 -10.21 -25.81 10.40
N PHE A 886 -9.54 -25.29 9.37
CA PHE A 886 -8.85 -23.99 9.36
C PHE A 886 -7.60 -23.87 10.28
N SER A 887 -7.12 -24.97 10.87
CA SER A 887 -5.86 -24.97 11.63
C SER A 887 -4.62 -25.03 10.73
N PHE A 888 -4.57 -25.93 9.75
CA PHE A 888 -3.51 -25.97 8.73
C PHE A 888 -3.98 -25.26 7.46
N VAL A 889 -3.46 -24.06 7.21
CA VAL A 889 -3.91 -23.18 6.10
C VAL A 889 -2.75 -22.46 5.37
N PRO A 890 -1.60 -23.09 5.06
CA PRO A 890 -0.46 -22.42 4.42
C PRO A 890 -0.77 -21.84 3.03
N PHE A 891 -1.80 -22.35 2.36
CA PHE A 891 -2.29 -21.86 1.06
C PHE A 891 -3.55 -20.97 1.21
N GLY A 892 -3.88 -20.54 2.43
CA GLY A 892 -5.16 -19.94 2.79
C GLY A 892 -6.33 -20.93 2.67
N ALA A 893 -7.56 -20.41 2.73
CA ALA A 893 -8.77 -21.21 2.54
C ALA A 893 -9.89 -20.43 1.84
N GLY A 894 -11.00 -21.11 1.56
CA GLY A 894 -12.20 -20.52 0.97
C GLY A 894 -12.00 -19.95 -0.45
N PRO A 895 -12.82 -18.97 -0.89
CA PRO A 895 -12.79 -18.43 -2.25
C PRO A 895 -11.45 -17.81 -2.69
N ARG A 896 -10.55 -17.51 -1.74
CA ARG A 896 -9.22 -16.91 -1.97
C ARG A 896 -8.05 -17.91 -1.80
N MET A 897 -8.33 -19.21 -1.56
CA MET A 897 -7.29 -20.26 -1.48
C MET A 897 -6.35 -20.21 -2.71
N CYS A 898 -5.05 -20.47 -2.52
CA CYS A 898 -4.05 -20.37 -3.58
C CYS A 898 -4.41 -21.25 -4.80
N PRO A 899 -4.55 -20.69 -6.01
CA PRO A 899 -4.85 -21.47 -7.21
C PRO A 899 -3.64 -22.27 -7.71
N GLY A 900 -2.41 -21.92 -7.29
CA GLY A 900 -1.16 -22.56 -7.71
C GLY A 900 -0.68 -23.73 -6.85
N ILE A 901 -1.52 -24.26 -5.94
CA ILE A 901 -1.12 -25.29 -4.96
C ILE A 901 -0.52 -26.55 -5.62
N GLU A 902 -1.15 -27.08 -6.67
CA GLU A 902 -0.65 -28.29 -7.36
C GLU A 902 0.57 -28.01 -8.25
N LEU A 903 0.73 -26.78 -8.77
CA LEU A 903 1.94 -26.39 -9.50
C LEU A 903 3.14 -26.25 -8.54
N ALA A 904 2.96 -25.56 -7.42
CA ALA A 904 4.01 -25.45 -6.40
C ALA A 904 4.42 -26.84 -5.89
N LYS A 905 3.45 -27.72 -5.62
CA LYS A 905 3.70 -29.13 -5.26
C LYS A 905 4.48 -29.88 -6.34
N MET A 906 4.16 -29.71 -7.62
CA MET A 906 4.91 -30.30 -8.72
C MET A 906 6.37 -29.83 -8.75
N GLU A 907 6.60 -28.51 -8.66
CA GLU A 907 7.93 -27.91 -8.59
C GLU A 907 8.75 -28.43 -7.39
N ILE A 908 8.14 -28.48 -6.20
CA ILE A 908 8.77 -28.97 -4.97
C ILE A 908 9.20 -30.43 -5.11
N LEU A 909 8.30 -31.30 -5.56
CA LEU A 909 8.55 -32.74 -5.67
C LEU A 909 9.62 -33.04 -6.73
N ALA A 910 9.48 -32.47 -7.94
CA ALA A 910 10.43 -32.68 -9.03
C ALA A 910 11.83 -32.14 -8.70
N MET A 911 11.93 -30.94 -8.12
CA MET A 911 13.23 -30.36 -7.73
C MET A 911 13.86 -31.17 -6.58
N THR A 912 13.09 -31.60 -5.58
CA THR A 912 13.62 -32.41 -4.48
C THR A 912 14.14 -33.75 -5.00
N HIS A 913 13.39 -34.44 -5.87
CA HIS A 913 13.84 -35.67 -6.53
C HIS A 913 15.17 -35.47 -7.28
N ARG A 914 15.24 -34.48 -8.18
CA ARG A 914 16.43 -34.23 -9.01
C ARG A 914 17.64 -33.75 -8.19
N LEU A 915 17.40 -33.13 -7.05
CA LEU A 915 18.45 -32.72 -6.13
C LEU A 915 19.04 -33.93 -5.38
N VAL A 916 18.22 -34.68 -4.61
CA VAL A 916 18.74 -35.81 -3.78
C VAL A 916 19.28 -36.98 -4.60
N THR A 917 18.79 -37.19 -5.83
CA THR A 917 19.28 -38.28 -6.68
C THR A 917 20.65 -37.97 -7.31
N ARG A 918 20.97 -36.69 -7.53
CA ARG A 918 22.20 -36.26 -8.22
C ARG A 918 23.30 -35.71 -7.31
N PHE A 919 22.92 -35.08 -6.20
CA PHE A 919 23.85 -34.35 -5.33
C PHE A 919 23.76 -34.83 -3.88
N THR A 920 24.92 -34.97 -3.24
CA THR A 920 25.07 -34.76 -1.79
C THR A 920 25.53 -33.33 -1.57
N TRP A 921 25.25 -32.75 -0.40
CA TRP A 921 25.63 -31.38 -0.07
C TRP A 921 25.76 -31.17 1.43
N GLU A 922 26.55 -30.17 1.82
CA GLU A 922 26.69 -29.71 3.21
C GLU A 922 26.52 -28.19 3.27
N LEU A 923 26.28 -27.65 4.47
CA LEU A 923 26.22 -26.21 4.70
C LEU A 923 27.62 -25.66 4.99
N VAL A 924 28.06 -24.65 4.21
CA VAL A 924 29.32 -23.92 4.47
C VAL A 924 29.27 -23.21 5.84
N LYS A 925 28.06 -22.87 6.31
CA LYS A 925 27.78 -22.39 7.68
C LYS A 925 26.54 -23.09 8.23
N LYS A 926 26.72 -23.98 9.23
CA LYS A 926 25.60 -24.72 9.86
C LYS A 926 24.57 -23.81 10.54
N ALA A 927 24.96 -22.59 10.94
CA ALA A 927 24.10 -21.61 11.62
C ALA A 927 23.94 -20.32 10.80
N GLU A 928 23.06 -20.33 9.79
CA GLU A 928 22.59 -19.09 9.14
C GLU A 928 21.21 -18.64 9.66
N SER A 929 21.06 -17.33 9.84
CA SER A 929 19.76 -16.66 9.99
C SER A 929 19.15 -16.33 8.63
N PHE A 930 17.84 -16.14 8.61
CA PHE A 930 17.12 -15.50 7.52
C PHE A 930 16.26 -14.34 8.05
N LYS A 931 15.93 -13.41 7.18
CA LYS A 931 15.02 -12.27 7.44
C LYS A 931 13.75 -12.46 6.60
N ARG A 932 12.56 -11.98 7.03
CA ARG A 932 11.36 -12.01 6.17
C ARG A 932 11.14 -10.66 5.47
N ASN A 933 11.20 -10.65 4.12
CA ASN A 933 11.10 -9.42 3.30
C ASN A 933 10.66 -9.69 1.83
N PRO A 934 9.40 -10.10 1.53
CA PRO A 934 8.36 -10.56 2.44
C PRO A 934 8.54 -12.02 2.85
N MET A 935 9.14 -12.83 1.99
CA MET A 935 9.46 -14.24 2.23
C MET A 935 10.75 -14.37 3.05
N PRO A 936 11.06 -15.56 3.62
CA PRO A 936 12.40 -15.88 4.12
C PRO A 936 13.51 -15.59 3.10
N GLU A 937 14.48 -14.75 3.47
CA GLU A 937 15.69 -14.43 2.70
C GLU A 937 16.93 -14.66 3.57
N PHE A 938 17.82 -15.56 3.13
CA PHE A 938 18.99 -15.99 3.90
C PHE A 938 20.12 -14.97 3.80
N ASP A 939 20.83 -14.73 4.91
CA ASP A 939 21.78 -13.62 5.01
C ASP A 939 22.97 -13.68 4.03
N GLN A 940 23.28 -14.85 3.49
CA GLN A 940 24.25 -15.06 2.42
C GLN A 940 23.64 -15.76 1.18
N GLY A 941 22.31 -15.94 1.13
CA GLY A 941 21.64 -16.69 0.07
C GLY A 941 21.72 -18.22 0.22
N LEU A 942 22.05 -18.71 1.42
CA LEU A 942 22.27 -20.12 1.78
C LEU A 942 23.43 -20.76 1.02
N ASN A 943 24.64 -20.64 1.57
CA ASN A 943 25.88 -21.18 0.99
C ASN A 943 26.02 -22.68 1.25
N HIS A 944 26.16 -23.46 0.17
CA HIS A 944 26.33 -24.90 0.19
C HIS A 944 27.61 -25.35 -0.51
N SER A 945 28.31 -26.31 0.11
CA SER A 945 29.41 -27.06 -0.48
C SER A 945 28.85 -28.28 -1.22
N LEU A 946 29.37 -28.53 -2.43
CA LEU A 946 29.12 -29.73 -3.22
C LEU A 946 30.44 -30.51 -3.34
N PRO A 947 30.52 -31.75 -2.81
CA PRO A 947 31.70 -32.58 -2.98
C PRO A 947 31.95 -32.88 -4.46
N GLY A 948 33.23 -32.85 -4.86
CA GLY A 948 33.62 -32.98 -6.25
C GLY A 948 33.31 -34.35 -6.84
N ASN A 949 32.49 -34.36 -7.90
CA ASN A 949 31.97 -35.54 -8.62
C ASN A 949 30.95 -36.38 -7.84
N GLY A 950 29.88 -36.79 -8.54
CA GLY A 950 28.63 -37.24 -7.92
C GLY A 950 28.67 -38.60 -7.21
N ARG A 951 27.83 -38.73 -6.18
CA ARG A 951 27.53 -39.98 -5.44
C ARG A 951 28.75 -40.73 -4.89
N MET A 952 29.50 -40.10 -3.98
CA MET A 952 30.34 -40.88 -3.06
C MET A 952 29.46 -41.54 -1.98
N LEU A 953 29.01 -42.77 -2.24
CA LEU A 953 28.33 -43.62 -1.27
C LEU A 953 29.34 -44.13 -0.23
N GLN A 954 29.55 -43.35 0.83
CA GLN A 954 30.31 -43.81 2.00
C GLN A 954 29.33 -44.28 3.09
N MET A 955 29.00 -45.58 3.06
CA MET A 955 28.31 -46.23 4.16
C MET A 955 29.19 -46.20 5.42
N SER A 956 28.79 -45.43 6.42
CA SER A 956 29.37 -45.46 7.76
C SER A 956 28.32 -45.90 8.79
N SER A 957 27.86 -47.14 8.66
CA SER A 957 27.11 -47.83 9.72
C SER A 957 27.93 -48.97 10.28
N LEU A 958 27.83 -49.18 11.59
CA LEU A 958 28.33 -50.34 12.34
C LEU A 958 29.83 -50.65 12.18
N LEU A 959 30.64 -50.08 13.07
CA LEU A 959 31.49 -50.89 13.97
C LEU A 959 31.89 -50.08 15.21
N GLY A 960 31.01 -50.09 16.22
CA GLY A 960 31.37 -49.64 17.56
C GLY A 960 32.07 -50.77 18.31
N ILE A 961 33.39 -50.88 18.16
CA ILE A 961 34.27 -51.73 18.97
C ILE A 961 35.38 -50.85 19.55
N HIS A 962 35.76 -51.12 20.79
CA HIS A 962 36.80 -50.39 21.52
C HIS A 962 38.20 -50.68 20.97
N ASP A 963 39.11 -49.70 21.06
CA ASP A 963 40.54 -49.97 21.15
C ASP A 963 41.27 -48.92 22.02
N GLU A 964 41.20 -49.10 23.35
CA GLU A 964 42.23 -48.58 24.25
C GLU A 964 43.50 -49.46 24.14
N LEU A 965 44.16 -49.50 22.96
CA LEU A 965 45.36 -50.33 22.79
C LEU A 965 46.46 -49.75 21.87
N LEU A 966 46.39 -48.46 21.52
CA LEU A 966 47.37 -47.78 20.64
C LEU A 966 48.05 -46.56 21.28
N PHE A 967 48.20 -46.56 22.61
CA PHE A 967 48.90 -45.51 23.37
C PHE A 967 50.24 -45.96 24.01
N SER A 968 50.69 -47.19 23.73
CA SER A 968 51.88 -47.79 24.39
C SER A 968 53.07 -48.08 23.46
N ILE A 969 52.88 -47.97 22.14
CA ILE A 969 53.90 -48.16 21.09
C ILE A 969 53.47 -47.19 19.97
N VAL A 970 54.19 -46.11 19.62
CA VAL A 970 55.65 -45.91 19.51
C VAL A 970 56.10 -44.63 20.25
N ILE A 971 56.65 -44.79 21.46
CA ILE A 971 57.74 -43.95 21.98
C ILE A 971 59.01 -44.82 21.90
N PHE A 972 60.20 -44.23 21.69
CA PHE A 972 61.32 -44.79 20.90
C PHE A 972 60.92 -44.92 19.42
N THR A 973 61.37 -44.08 18.48
CA THR A 973 62.61 -43.27 18.39
C THR A 973 62.28 -42.05 17.48
N PHE A 974 62.95 -40.90 17.46
CA PHE A 974 64.40 -40.65 17.56
C PHE A 974 64.66 -39.25 18.12
N VAL A 975 65.66 -39.12 19.02
CA VAL A 975 66.36 -37.87 19.28
C VAL A 975 67.75 -38.03 18.65
N TYR A 976 68.18 -37.12 17.75
CA TYR A 976 69.54 -36.57 17.66
C TYR A 976 69.73 -35.66 16.42
N ALA A 977 70.82 -34.87 16.45
CA ALA A 977 71.51 -34.20 15.35
C ALA A 977 70.88 -32.95 14.68
N THR A 978 71.55 -31.80 14.89
CA THR A 978 71.63 -30.62 14.00
C THR A 978 72.59 -30.93 12.82
N THR A 979 72.88 -30.10 11.81
CA THR A 979 72.74 -28.63 11.62
C THR A 979 72.27 -28.34 10.17
N THR A 980 72.63 -27.34 9.33
CA THR A 980 73.65 -26.25 9.26
C THR A 980 73.04 -25.09 8.42
N ALA A 981 73.82 -24.12 7.91
CA ALA A 981 73.33 -23.02 7.05
C ALA A 981 74.39 -22.56 6.02
N SER A 982 73.99 -21.92 4.90
CA SER A 982 74.58 -20.65 4.36
C SER A 982 74.27 -20.29 2.88
N THR A 983 74.11 -18.98 2.61
CA THR A 983 74.57 -18.18 1.41
C THR A 983 74.04 -18.33 -0.03
N ILE A 984 73.78 -17.15 -0.65
CA ILE A 984 74.05 -16.74 -2.07
C ILE A 984 73.18 -17.39 -3.18
N SER A 985 72.87 -16.79 -4.35
CA SER A 985 72.65 -15.40 -4.85
C SER A 985 72.39 -15.50 -6.38
N THR A 986 71.55 -14.64 -6.99
CA THR A 986 71.31 -14.51 -8.48
C THR A 986 70.83 -15.79 -9.22
N GLY A 987 70.17 -15.76 -10.38
CA GLY A 987 69.54 -14.69 -11.17
C GLY A 987 69.10 -15.17 -12.58
N ILE A 988 68.16 -14.46 -13.23
CA ILE A 988 67.88 -14.45 -14.70
C ILE A 988 67.13 -15.66 -15.36
N THR A 989 65.84 -15.41 -15.69
CA THR A 989 64.98 -15.88 -16.82
C THR A 989 64.90 -17.34 -17.33
N SER A 990 63.67 -17.81 -17.63
CA SER A 990 63.19 -18.30 -18.97
C SER A 990 62.25 -19.53 -18.95
N LEU A 991 61.09 -19.41 -19.62
CA LEU A 991 60.12 -20.42 -20.16
C LEU A 991 59.95 -21.84 -19.55
N GLY A 992 58.69 -22.31 -19.43
CA GLY A 992 58.40 -23.78 -19.43
C GLY A 992 57.09 -24.29 -18.79
N PHE A 993 56.00 -24.34 -19.57
CA PHE A 993 54.81 -25.23 -19.52
C PHE A 993 54.31 -26.00 -18.26
N GLN A 994 52.97 -25.98 -18.12
CA GLN A 994 52.04 -27.05 -17.66
C GLN A 994 51.74 -27.35 -16.15
N GLN A 995 50.46 -27.10 -15.79
CA GLN A 995 49.55 -27.80 -14.84
C GLN A 995 50.12 -28.63 -13.66
N SER A 996 49.77 -28.27 -12.40
CA SER A 996 48.59 -28.79 -11.65
C SER A 996 48.66 -28.53 -10.13
N LEU A 997 47.55 -28.82 -9.42
CA LEU A 997 47.41 -29.17 -7.99
C LEU A 997 47.87 -28.19 -6.85
N MET A 998 46.85 -27.57 -6.24
CA MET A 998 46.45 -27.75 -4.81
C MET A 998 47.24 -27.17 -3.61
N ILE A 999 46.49 -27.04 -2.50
CA ILE A 999 46.88 -26.93 -1.07
C ILE A 999 47.52 -25.61 -0.58
N SER A 1000 46.61 -24.76 -0.11
CA SER A 1000 46.57 -24.02 1.18
C SER A 1000 47.80 -23.86 2.10
N SER A 1001 47.81 -22.70 2.78
CA SER A 1001 48.02 -22.51 4.23
C SER A 1001 49.42 -22.21 4.81
N LEU A 1002 49.45 -21.03 5.46
CA LEU A 1002 50.08 -20.71 6.76
C LEU A 1002 51.61 -20.62 6.91
N CYS A 1003 52.04 -19.43 7.32
CA CYS A 1003 53.11 -19.25 8.32
C CYS A 1003 52.50 -18.55 9.55
N THR A 1004 52.38 -19.26 10.69
CA THR A 1004 53.32 -19.23 11.84
C THR A 1004 52.93 -18.14 12.88
N ILE A 1005 52.21 -18.42 13.97
CA ILE A 1005 52.49 -19.28 15.17
C ILE A 1005 53.29 -18.54 16.29
N THR A 1006 52.53 -17.69 17.00
CA THR A 1006 52.34 -17.60 18.47
C THR A 1006 53.49 -17.35 19.47
N ILE A 1007 53.38 -16.21 20.19
CA ILE A 1007 53.66 -15.89 21.62
C ILE A 1007 54.90 -16.57 22.27
N PRO A 1008 54.85 -17.21 23.47
CA PRO A 1008 54.57 -16.69 24.85
C PRO A 1008 55.84 -16.24 25.65
N MET A 1009 55.92 -16.06 26.99
CA MET A 1009 55.16 -16.56 28.18
C MET A 1009 54.82 -15.44 29.24
N GLU A 1010 54.87 -15.50 30.58
CA GLU A 1010 55.46 -16.42 31.62
C GLU A 1010 54.71 -16.33 32.99
N ASN A 1011 54.65 -17.41 33.82
CA ASN A 1011 53.93 -17.42 35.12
C ASN A 1011 54.23 -18.64 36.06
N PRO A 1012 54.61 -18.43 37.34
CA PRO A 1012 54.47 -19.38 38.47
C PRO A 1012 53.73 -18.78 39.71
N SER A 1013 53.23 -19.50 40.73
CA SER A 1013 53.16 -20.94 41.03
C SER A 1013 52.16 -21.31 42.17
N GLN A 1014 51.64 -22.54 42.13
CA GLN A 1014 51.43 -23.50 43.26
C GLN A 1014 50.51 -23.23 44.50
N SER A 1015 49.36 -23.94 44.53
CA SER A 1015 49.15 -25.20 45.33
C SER A 1015 48.24 -25.29 46.59
N LEU A 1016 47.67 -26.53 46.74
CA LEU A 1016 47.32 -27.30 47.95
C LEU A 1016 46.03 -27.04 48.80
N ASN A 1017 44.99 -27.81 48.44
CA ASN A 1017 44.36 -28.92 49.22
C ASN A 1017 43.28 -28.76 50.33
N GLN A 1018 42.30 -29.68 50.23
CA GLN A 1018 41.63 -30.51 51.26
C GLN A 1018 40.36 -30.05 52.06
N ASN A 1019 39.25 -30.77 51.76
CA ASN A 1019 38.45 -31.63 52.66
C ASN A 1019 37.08 -31.20 53.29
N LEU A 1020 36.19 -32.21 53.34
CA LEU A 1020 35.03 -32.48 54.24
C LEU A 1020 33.63 -31.81 54.03
N HIS A 1021 32.79 -32.54 53.26
CA HIS A 1021 31.45 -33.12 53.58
C HIS A 1021 30.91 -33.12 55.06
N PRO A 1022 29.63 -33.56 55.35
CA PRO A 1022 28.34 -33.56 54.60
C PRO A 1022 27.05 -33.31 55.50
N TYR A 1023 25.90 -33.96 55.17
CA TYR A 1023 24.53 -34.09 55.82
C TYR A 1023 23.40 -33.18 55.24
N GLU A 1024 22.24 -33.64 54.69
CA GLU A 1024 21.13 -34.57 55.10
C GLU A 1024 19.91 -33.84 55.74
N LYS A 1025 18.66 -34.35 55.89
CA LYS A 1025 17.75 -35.29 55.16
C LYS A 1025 16.34 -35.24 55.79
N ARG A 1026 15.28 -35.61 55.03
CA ARG A 1026 13.98 -36.24 55.47
C ARG A 1026 12.98 -35.48 56.39
N GLY A 1027 11.72 -35.97 56.38
CA GLY A 1027 10.63 -35.68 57.36
C GLY A 1027 9.61 -34.63 56.87
N SER A 1028 8.32 -34.85 56.58
CA SER A 1028 7.34 -35.96 56.70
C SER A 1028 6.37 -35.96 57.92
N ALA A 1029 5.08 -35.76 57.60
CA ALA A 1029 3.85 -36.29 58.23
C ALA A 1029 3.20 -35.63 59.49
N ARG A 1030 1.87 -35.37 59.35
CA ARG A 1030 0.78 -35.53 60.36
C ARG A 1030 0.73 -34.48 61.53
N VAL A 1031 -0.38 -34.19 62.23
CA VAL A 1031 -1.75 -34.80 62.33
C VAL A 1031 -2.78 -33.81 62.99
N LEU A 1032 -4.08 -33.88 62.62
CA LEU A 1032 -5.33 -33.45 63.35
C LEU A 1032 -5.42 -32.01 63.94
N GLU A 1033 -6.56 -31.45 64.41
CA GLU A 1033 -7.99 -31.85 64.43
C GLU A 1033 -8.93 -30.62 64.52
N ASN A 1034 -10.12 -30.64 63.88
CA ASN A 1034 -11.43 -30.57 64.56
C ASN A 1034 -12.64 -30.54 63.59
N GLN A 1035 -13.84 -30.80 64.12
CA GLN A 1035 -15.07 -31.11 63.39
C GLN A 1035 -16.14 -29.99 63.45
N LYS A 1036 -17.23 -30.20 62.68
CA LYS A 1036 -18.66 -29.78 62.85
C LYS A 1036 -19.22 -28.82 61.79
N ASP A 1037 -20.45 -28.97 61.28
CA ASP A 1037 -21.35 -30.14 61.16
C ASP A 1037 -22.58 -29.81 60.26
N ALA A 1038 -23.50 -30.78 60.10
CA ALA A 1038 -24.95 -30.59 59.82
C ALA A 1038 -25.48 -30.32 58.38
N ASN A 1039 -25.63 -31.42 57.65
CA ASN A 1039 -26.67 -31.78 56.67
C ASN A 1039 -27.95 -30.92 56.47
N ALA A 1040 -28.22 -30.62 55.20
CA ALA A 1040 -29.46 -30.78 54.40
C ALA A 1040 -30.83 -31.14 55.04
N ARG A 1041 -31.93 -30.57 54.49
CA ARG A 1041 -33.07 -31.33 53.90
C ARG A 1041 -34.14 -30.51 53.13
N LYS A 1042 -34.57 -31.09 52.01
CA LYS A 1042 -35.95 -31.21 51.44
C LYS A 1042 -37.05 -30.15 51.72
N SER A 1043 -37.54 -29.59 50.60
CA SER A 1043 -38.91 -29.75 50.03
C SER A 1043 -40.10 -28.85 50.39
N LYS A 1044 -40.77 -28.45 49.30
CA LYS A 1044 -42.23 -28.46 49.04
C LYS A 1044 -43.14 -27.27 49.45
N ASN A 1045 -43.73 -26.70 48.40
CA ASN A 1045 -45.17 -26.51 48.14
C ASN A 1045 -45.89 -25.17 48.45
N ASP A 1046 -46.59 -24.73 47.40
CA ASP A 1046 -47.90 -24.05 47.33
C ASP A 1046 -48.00 -22.60 47.89
N GLU A 1047 -48.92 -21.73 47.44
CA GLU A 1047 -50.14 -21.95 46.62
C GLU A 1047 -50.50 -20.71 45.74
N ASP A 1048 -51.42 -20.91 44.78
CA ASP A 1048 -52.17 -19.94 43.95
C ASP A 1048 -51.45 -18.89 43.04
N GLY A 1049 -51.97 -18.56 41.85
CA GLY A 1049 -53.14 -19.10 41.12
C GLY A 1049 -53.43 -18.25 39.85
N GLY A 1050 -54.26 -18.72 38.88
CA GLY A 1050 -54.71 -17.80 37.81
C GLY A 1050 -55.21 -18.25 36.42
N GLY A 1051 -55.29 -19.54 36.06
CA GLY A 1051 -56.11 -20.05 34.94
C GLY A 1051 -55.78 -19.64 33.48
N GLY A 1052 -56.51 -20.22 32.51
CA GLY A 1052 -56.49 -19.84 31.08
C GLY A 1052 -56.08 -20.94 30.09
N SER A 1053 -57.00 -21.85 29.73
CA SER A 1053 -56.74 -22.91 28.73
C SER A 1053 -57.37 -22.61 27.36
N HIS A 1054 -56.72 -22.99 26.25
CA HIS A 1054 -57.35 -23.88 25.24
C HIS A 1054 -56.45 -24.36 24.08
N LYS A 1055 -56.46 -25.68 23.89
CA LYS A 1055 -56.63 -26.44 22.63
C LYS A 1055 -56.06 -25.89 21.30
N SER A 1056 -54.97 -26.52 20.87
CA SER A 1056 -54.88 -27.35 19.65
C SER A 1056 -55.73 -27.03 18.41
N SER A 1057 -55.05 -26.86 17.26
CA SER A 1057 -55.40 -27.60 16.03
C SER A 1057 -54.17 -27.79 15.14
N SER A 1058 -54.20 -28.85 14.33
CA SER A 1058 -53.19 -29.19 13.32
C SER A 1058 -53.88 -29.39 11.98
N LEU A 1059 -53.37 -28.80 10.89
CA LEU A 1059 -53.61 -29.10 9.47
C LEU A 1059 -52.54 -28.29 8.70
N LYS A 1060 -51.56 -28.92 8.04
CA LYS A 1060 -51.55 -29.51 6.68
C LYS A 1060 -51.38 -28.48 5.55
N ASP A 1061 -50.47 -28.83 4.63
CA ASP A 1061 -50.48 -28.71 3.15
C ASP A 1061 -51.02 -27.40 2.50
N ASP A 1062 -50.45 -26.83 1.44
CA ASP A 1062 -49.52 -27.33 0.39
C ASP A 1062 -48.79 -26.10 -0.25
N GLY A 1063 -48.05 -26.26 -1.37
CA GLY A 1063 -47.86 -25.14 -2.31
C GLY A 1063 -46.43 -24.77 -2.76
N GLN A 1064 -45.65 -25.75 -3.23
CA GLN A 1064 -44.62 -25.66 -4.29
C GLN A 1064 -43.97 -24.31 -4.71
N ARG A 1065 -42.63 -24.35 -4.82
CA ARG A 1065 -41.73 -23.60 -5.74
C ARG A 1065 -41.60 -22.09 -5.46
N ARG A 1066 -40.40 -21.50 -5.60
CA ARG A 1066 -39.30 -21.83 -6.52
C ARG A 1066 -37.92 -21.65 -5.90
#